data_AF-A0A813P096-F1
#
_entry.id   AF-A0A813P096-F1
#
_cell.length_a   1.000
_cell.length_b   1.000
_cell.length_c   1.000
_cell.angle_alpha   90.00
_cell.angle_beta   90.00
_cell.angle_gamma   90.00
#
_symmetry.space_group_name_H-M   'P 1'
#
loop_
_entity.id
_entity.type
_entity.pdbx_description
1 polymer ?
#
loop_
_entity_poly.entity_id
_entity_poly.type
_entity_poly.pdbx_seq_one_letter_code
_entity_poly.pdbx_strand_id
1 'polypeptide(L)'
;MCWLFSAGLANEGHFTIEKRQYYKNRVKQMFYHAYDGYLKYSYPYDELRPVTCDGMDTWGGYSLSLVDALDTLAVLNNFTEFQRVYDLMKNIDIERDINVSVFETNIRVIGGLLSAHLLAKRMNVKVNSTWPCTGPLLDLAASLARKLLPAFDTMTGMPYGTVNLFWGVPPDETNETCTAGVGTFLIEFSTLSRLTNDPIFERTALKSLQNVWQRRSSIDLVGNHINVQTGEWTALDCTIGSGVDSYFEYLVKGAILLQEPSLMQMMNEFAAAIEKYMSDSDGWYVYAHSDQGRKTLPMFQALDAFYPGLLVLMGDINRAIKTLYSYHTLWRKYGAMPEYYNLVTQEPVQNREGYPLRPEHIESLMYVYKATNDDQLLFMAADIFEAIESCCKTSCGYTSLKNVKDHQLDNRMESFFLAETIKYLYLIFDEDNFLHNNGLYSIKHQTPTGSCFLETSYIFNTEAHPIDVGSLECCKSKHEEEENLEYYLLLSAMKTLKHDKIFFTTVLNMVVGALWQLLKRHRKKLFFISLLTGGIIRGYAAFRFMNTKLQSMLNEQEKMVLDWKKQLYYTHNRDLSLKTGADIFSQVCINLNQTFECETLLQQLSITSDSTTKRELWEQLRIECFSRLITFSYSSSFILSLTELVVSALSGRLYSQSQQQQQTPLSATTAKSSYAESSQNHSIISHDIQLACLDVIRYATVDGLNFLIEDVRKATKLIFSRIPLQQMLDIQDVIWYCNEIRHHLEKKSTVMHSRQQQQPSIHPFMKYVRSSSLPGGQPTQLSQPSEMLPYSLTNTNSFFTTRNHRPRPSLFNIQQQFELECIEMIESETFQQVLTHVINQSFSSIYDEFASEIAKIKPLSVNSDQNITDQLLNPQLPLAKLIPVCDKIYKKFSNNQEQLIIHFQNLSCRKELHDYSQYAYDLFSNETDQSLSRTAYSLLPTLPSTTAGHNNHPGSNFDLTSLIQSLTQ
;
A
#
# COMPACT_ATOMS: atom_id res chain seq x y z
N MET A 1 -21.81 43.86 17.28
CA MET A 1 -21.83 43.65 15.81
C MET A 1 -20.73 42.72 15.28
N CYS A 2 -19.91 42.06 16.11
CA CYS A 2 -18.97 41.00 15.69
C CYS A 2 -19.44 39.57 16.02
N TRP A 3 -20.74 39.36 16.24
CA TRP A 3 -21.35 38.05 16.56
C TRP A 3 -22.38 37.60 15.52
N LEU A 4 -22.57 38.35 14.43
CA LEU A 4 -23.55 38.05 13.38
C LEU A 4 -22.94 37.64 12.03
N PHE A 5 -21.61 37.61 11.89
CA PHE A 5 -20.94 37.09 10.69
C PHE A 5 -20.45 35.64 10.81
N SER A 6 -20.36 35.09 12.03
CA SER A 6 -19.98 33.69 12.28
C SER A 6 -21.15 32.70 12.11
N ALA A 7 -22.39 33.18 11.98
CA ALA A 7 -23.57 32.33 11.77
C ALA A 7 -23.95 32.13 10.28
N GLY A 8 -23.23 32.76 9.34
CA GLY A 8 -23.51 32.70 7.91
C GLY A 8 -22.62 31.75 7.09
N LEU A 9 -21.54 31.20 7.67
CA LEU A 9 -20.59 30.32 6.96
C LEU A 9 -20.55 28.89 7.51
N ALA A 10 -21.33 28.59 8.55
CA ALA A 10 -21.40 27.24 9.15
C ALA A 10 -22.47 26.34 8.50
N ASN A 11 -23.01 26.73 7.33
CA ASN A 11 -24.12 26.03 6.66
C ASN A 11 -23.83 25.56 5.22
N GLU A 12 -22.57 25.58 4.77
CA GLU A 12 -22.15 24.96 3.49
C GLU A 12 -21.26 23.71 3.71
N GLY A 13 -21.51 22.95 4.78
CA GLY A 13 -20.53 22.03 5.36
C GLY A 13 -20.20 20.71 4.62
N HIS A 14 -20.73 20.47 3.41
CA HIS A 14 -20.42 19.25 2.64
C HIS A 14 -20.46 19.50 1.14
N PHE A 15 -19.54 18.88 0.40
CA PHE A 15 -19.52 18.96 -1.06
C PHE A 15 -20.50 17.92 -1.64
N THR A 16 -21.75 18.33 -1.85
CA THR A 16 -22.84 17.44 -2.30
C THR A 16 -22.52 16.68 -3.58
N ILE A 17 -23.13 15.49 -3.74
CA ILE A 17 -23.03 14.67 -4.97
C ILE A 17 -23.50 15.48 -6.20
N GLU A 18 -24.55 16.31 -6.08
CA GLU A 18 -25.00 17.13 -7.22
C GLU A 18 -23.94 18.15 -7.64
N LYS A 19 -23.28 18.82 -6.68
CA LYS A 19 -22.19 19.77 -6.95
C LYS A 19 -21.00 19.08 -7.61
N ARG A 20 -20.65 17.87 -7.16
CA ARG A 20 -19.61 17.04 -7.78
C ARG A 20 -19.94 16.68 -9.23
N GLN A 21 -21.15 16.19 -9.47
CA GLN A 21 -21.58 15.87 -10.82
C GLN A 21 -21.65 17.12 -11.71
N TYR A 22 -22.03 18.26 -11.16
CA TYR A 22 -22.01 19.56 -11.85
C TYR A 22 -20.58 19.90 -12.31
N TYR A 23 -19.59 19.92 -11.41
CA TYR A 23 -18.21 20.24 -11.80
C TYR A 23 -17.59 19.21 -12.74
N LYS A 24 -17.83 17.90 -12.51
CA LYS A 24 -17.42 16.84 -13.45
C LYS A 24 -17.92 17.11 -14.88
N ASN A 25 -19.20 17.47 -15.03
CA ASN A 25 -19.78 17.79 -16.33
C ASN A 25 -19.22 19.09 -16.93
N ARG A 26 -18.98 20.10 -16.10
CA ARG A 26 -18.41 21.39 -16.52
C ARG A 26 -16.96 21.26 -16.97
N VAL A 27 -16.14 20.46 -16.27
CA VAL A 27 -14.77 20.11 -16.70
C VAL A 27 -14.79 19.35 -18.03
N LYS A 28 -15.74 18.42 -18.22
CA LYS A 28 -15.93 17.75 -19.51
C LYS A 28 -16.27 18.75 -20.63
N GLN A 29 -17.08 19.78 -20.37
CA GLN A 29 -17.35 20.85 -21.35
C GLN A 29 -16.10 21.71 -21.64
N MET A 30 -15.30 22.01 -20.63
CA MET A 30 -14.01 22.69 -20.76
C MET A 30 -13.07 21.91 -21.68
N PHE A 31 -12.98 20.58 -21.53
CA PHE A 31 -12.23 19.72 -22.44
C PHE A 31 -12.67 19.90 -23.89
N TYR A 32 -13.95 19.73 -24.20
CA TYR A 32 -14.40 19.82 -25.60
C TYR A 32 -14.30 21.23 -26.18
N HIS A 33 -14.47 22.28 -25.38
CA HIS A 33 -14.22 23.65 -25.85
C HIS A 33 -12.77 23.84 -26.30
N ALA A 34 -11.81 23.34 -25.51
CA ALA A 34 -10.39 23.39 -25.83
C ALA A 34 -10.02 22.47 -27.00
N TYR A 35 -10.46 21.21 -26.93
CA TYR A 35 -10.14 20.16 -27.89
C TYR A 35 -10.75 20.41 -29.27
N ASP A 36 -12.04 20.74 -29.35
CA ASP A 36 -12.71 21.06 -30.63
C ASP A 36 -12.15 22.35 -31.23
N GLY A 37 -11.77 23.30 -30.36
CA GLY A 37 -11.03 24.50 -30.74
C GLY A 37 -9.70 24.18 -31.42
N TYR A 38 -8.89 23.32 -30.81
CA TYR A 38 -7.65 22.82 -31.39
C TYR A 38 -7.90 22.13 -32.74
N LEU A 39 -8.86 21.20 -32.82
CA LEU A 39 -9.17 20.48 -34.06
C LEU A 39 -9.60 21.42 -35.19
N LYS A 40 -10.32 22.50 -34.88
CA LYS A 40 -10.85 23.44 -35.86
C LYS A 40 -9.79 24.43 -36.37
N TYR A 41 -8.95 24.94 -35.47
CA TYR A 41 -8.09 26.09 -35.76
C TYR A 41 -6.60 25.77 -35.82
N SER A 42 -6.17 24.67 -35.21
CA SER A 42 -4.75 24.35 -35.03
C SER A 42 -4.34 23.05 -35.69
N TYR A 43 -5.17 22.00 -35.71
CA TYR A 43 -4.77 20.73 -36.32
C TYR A 43 -4.33 20.92 -37.79
N PRO A 44 -3.15 20.41 -38.22
CA PRO A 44 -2.30 19.41 -37.55
C PRO A 44 -1.09 19.96 -36.78
N TYR A 45 -1.01 21.28 -36.53
CA TYR A 45 0.07 21.88 -35.72
C TYR A 45 0.06 21.35 -34.28
N ASP A 46 1.19 21.46 -33.58
CA ASP A 46 1.34 20.95 -32.21
C ASP A 46 0.39 21.59 -31.20
N GLU A 47 0.23 22.91 -31.24
CA GLU A 47 -0.47 23.69 -30.19
C GLU A 47 -1.35 24.79 -30.76
N LEU A 48 -2.46 25.05 -30.06
CA LEU A 48 -3.40 26.12 -30.39
C LEU A 48 -2.93 27.45 -29.79
N ARG A 49 -3.07 28.53 -30.57
CA ARG A 49 -3.03 29.91 -30.10
C ARG A 49 -4.45 30.49 -30.01
N PRO A 50 -5.08 30.49 -28.83
CA PRO A 50 -6.54 30.64 -28.72
C PRO A 50 -7.05 32.07 -28.92
N VAL A 51 -6.17 33.09 -28.77
CA VAL A 51 -6.54 34.49 -29.00
C VAL A 51 -6.56 34.80 -30.49
N THR A 52 -5.59 34.27 -31.25
CA THR A 52 -5.53 34.43 -32.71
C THR A 52 -6.29 33.36 -33.48
N CYS A 53 -6.70 32.27 -32.82
CA CYS A 53 -7.41 31.14 -33.41
C CYS A 53 -6.67 30.52 -34.59
N ASP A 54 -5.37 30.25 -34.39
CA ASP A 54 -4.49 29.57 -35.34
C ASP A 54 -3.54 28.59 -34.60
N GLY A 55 -2.81 27.78 -35.35
CA GLY A 55 -1.87 26.79 -34.80
C GLY A 55 -0.41 27.26 -34.81
N MET A 56 0.42 26.54 -34.06
CA MET A 56 1.89 26.64 -34.12
C MET A 56 2.55 25.29 -33.81
N ASP A 57 3.73 25.06 -34.38
CA ASP A 57 4.57 23.92 -34.03
C ASP A 57 5.55 24.31 -32.93
N THR A 58 5.68 23.44 -31.95
CA THR A 58 6.48 23.68 -30.74
C THR A 58 7.52 22.57 -30.55
N TRP A 59 7.10 21.32 -30.74
CA TRP A 59 7.90 20.14 -30.38
C TRP A 59 7.82 19.09 -31.49
N GLY A 60 8.43 19.36 -32.64
CA GLY A 60 8.62 18.35 -33.69
C GLY A 60 7.47 18.18 -34.70
N GLY A 61 6.35 18.89 -34.54
CA GLY A 61 5.24 18.88 -35.51
C GLY A 61 4.52 17.53 -35.57
N TYR A 62 4.25 16.93 -34.42
CA TYR A 62 3.60 15.63 -34.26
C TYR A 62 2.07 15.71 -34.14
N SER A 63 1.49 16.91 -34.23
CA SER A 63 0.15 17.18 -33.71
C SER A 63 0.09 16.92 -32.20
N LEU A 64 1.09 17.43 -31.47
CA LEU A 64 1.35 17.14 -30.05
C LEU A 64 0.10 17.14 -29.16
N SER A 65 -0.72 18.20 -29.20
CA SER A 65 -1.95 18.28 -28.38
C SER A 65 -2.92 17.12 -28.62
N LEU A 66 -2.88 16.52 -29.81
CA LEU A 66 -3.72 15.37 -30.15
C LEU A 66 -3.16 14.07 -29.58
N VAL A 67 -1.83 13.90 -29.57
CA VAL A 67 -1.15 12.75 -28.93
C VAL A 67 -1.38 12.80 -27.42
N ASP A 68 -1.11 13.95 -26.82
CA ASP A 68 -1.22 14.17 -25.37
C ASP A 68 -2.66 14.01 -24.85
N ALA A 69 -3.66 14.47 -25.60
CA ALA A 69 -5.06 14.36 -25.19
C ALA A 69 -5.68 12.96 -25.41
N LEU A 70 -4.97 12.03 -26.06
CA LEU A 70 -5.56 10.75 -26.50
C LEU A 70 -6.03 9.89 -25.33
N ASP A 71 -5.23 9.75 -24.29
CA ASP A 71 -5.63 9.02 -23.09
C ASP A 71 -6.73 9.74 -22.28
N THR A 72 -6.81 11.07 -22.37
CA THR A 72 -7.84 11.89 -21.72
C THR A 72 -9.21 11.61 -22.34
N LEU A 73 -9.27 11.32 -23.64
CA LEU A 73 -10.49 10.82 -24.27
C LEU A 73 -10.97 9.51 -23.63
N ALA A 74 -10.05 8.63 -23.21
CA ALA A 74 -10.39 7.43 -22.45
C ALA A 74 -10.91 7.76 -21.05
N VAL A 75 -10.27 8.68 -20.34
CA VAL A 75 -10.72 9.17 -19.02
C VAL A 75 -12.15 9.72 -19.08
N LEU A 76 -12.49 10.42 -20.17
CA LEU A 76 -13.81 11.02 -20.41
C LEU A 76 -14.83 10.03 -21.01
N ASN A 77 -14.45 8.77 -21.22
CA ASN A 77 -15.23 7.70 -21.86
C ASN A 77 -15.70 8.05 -23.29
N ASN A 78 -14.88 8.75 -24.09
CA ASN A 78 -15.18 9.04 -25.50
C ASN A 78 -14.55 7.98 -26.43
N PHE A 79 -15.23 6.85 -26.56
CA PHE A 79 -14.82 5.72 -27.39
C PHE A 79 -14.65 6.06 -28.86
N THR A 80 -15.56 6.86 -29.43
CA THR A 80 -15.56 7.14 -30.87
C THR A 80 -14.36 8.01 -31.25
N GLU A 81 -14.13 9.07 -30.47
CA GLU A 81 -13.03 9.99 -30.74
C GLU A 81 -11.68 9.37 -30.42
N PHE A 82 -11.58 8.58 -29.35
CA PHE A 82 -10.38 7.81 -29.04
C PHE A 82 -9.98 6.92 -30.23
N GLN A 83 -10.91 6.16 -30.80
CA GLN A 83 -10.63 5.30 -31.95
C GLN A 83 -10.21 6.10 -33.19
N ARG A 84 -10.88 7.22 -33.48
CA ARG A 84 -10.52 8.12 -34.59
C ARG A 84 -9.09 8.61 -34.46
N VAL A 85 -8.71 9.09 -33.28
CA VAL A 85 -7.38 9.64 -33.03
C VAL A 85 -6.32 8.54 -32.99
N TYR A 86 -6.59 7.39 -32.36
CA TYR A 86 -5.72 6.21 -32.40
C TYR A 86 -5.36 5.84 -33.85
N ASP A 87 -6.34 5.84 -34.75
CA ASP A 87 -6.13 5.56 -36.18
C ASP A 87 -5.36 6.65 -36.93
N LEU A 88 -5.43 7.90 -36.49
CA LEU A 88 -4.64 8.99 -37.05
C LEU A 88 -3.18 8.92 -36.60
N MET A 89 -2.93 8.67 -35.31
CA MET A 89 -1.60 8.74 -34.71
C MET A 89 -0.68 7.58 -35.08
N LYS A 90 -1.23 6.43 -35.51
CA LYS A 90 -0.41 5.27 -35.93
C LYS A 90 0.49 5.53 -37.14
N ASN A 91 0.28 6.63 -37.88
CA ASN A 91 1.03 6.97 -39.10
C ASN A 91 1.82 8.29 -38.95
N ILE A 92 2.17 8.69 -37.73
CA ILE A 92 3.05 9.86 -37.54
C ILE A 92 4.39 9.59 -38.22
N ASP A 93 4.83 10.55 -39.02
CA ASP A 93 6.11 10.50 -39.71
C ASP A 93 7.25 10.89 -38.75
N ILE A 94 8.08 9.90 -38.41
CA ILE A 94 9.23 10.03 -37.52
C ILE A 94 10.57 10.06 -38.26
N GLU A 95 10.56 10.05 -39.61
CA GLU A 95 11.75 10.09 -40.46
C GLU A 95 12.01 11.51 -41.00
N ARG A 96 11.93 12.49 -40.10
CA ARG A 96 12.07 13.91 -40.42
C ARG A 96 13.43 14.45 -40.01
N ASP A 97 14.02 15.32 -40.85
CA ASP A 97 15.20 16.10 -40.48
C ASP A 97 14.77 17.29 -39.60
N ILE A 98 14.55 16.99 -38.33
CA ILE A 98 14.11 17.95 -37.32
C ILE A 98 14.77 17.68 -35.97
N ASN A 99 15.19 18.74 -35.30
CA ASN A 99 15.71 18.69 -33.94
C ASN A 99 14.56 18.69 -32.95
N VAL A 100 14.61 17.79 -31.97
CA VAL A 100 13.58 17.63 -30.94
C VAL A 100 14.21 17.49 -29.57
N SER A 101 13.50 17.98 -28.55
CA SER A 101 13.89 17.80 -27.15
C SER A 101 13.73 16.33 -26.75
N VAL A 102 14.78 15.76 -26.17
CA VAL A 102 14.80 14.35 -25.72
C VAL A 102 13.82 14.15 -24.57
N PHE A 103 13.80 15.09 -23.62
CA PHE A 103 12.91 15.08 -22.46
C PHE A 103 11.43 15.24 -22.87
N GLU A 104 11.10 16.29 -23.63
CA GLU A 104 9.71 16.60 -24.00
C GLU A 104 9.12 15.52 -24.92
N THR A 105 9.91 15.02 -25.87
CA THR A 105 9.46 13.92 -26.75
C THR A 105 9.20 12.65 -25.95
N ASN A 106 9.95 12.39 -24.88
CA ASN A 106 9.75 11.22 -24.04
C ASN A 106 8.44 11.32 -23.24
N ILE A 107 8.28 12.38 -22.44
CA ILE A 107 7.16 12.46 -21.49
C ILE A 107 5.82 12.67 -22.21
N ARG A 108 5.79 13.43 -23.32
CA ARG A 108 4.58 13.74 -24.10
C ARG A 108 4.27 12.66 -25.14
N VAL A 109 5.16 12.51 -26.11
CA VAL A 109 4.88 11.68 -27.30
C VAL A 109 4.99 10.20 -26.97
N ILE A 110 6.12 9.76 -26.40
CA ILE A 110 6.31 8.34 -26.06
C ILE A 110 5.35 7.94 -24.92
N GLY A 111 5.22 8.76 -23.88
CA GLY A 111 4.27 8.56 -22.78
C GLY A 111 2.82 8.43 -23.27
N GLY A 112 2.35 9.38 -24.09
CA GLY A 112 0.99 9.40 -24.63
C GLY A 112 0.70 8.21 -25.56
N LEU A 113 1.65 7.84 -26.42
CA LEU A 113 1.53 6.67 -27.29
C LEU A 113 1.45 5.35 -26.49
N LEU A 114 2.29 5.20 -25.46
CA LEU A 114 2.27 4.03 -24.57
C LEU A 114 0.96 3.92 -23.81
N SER A 115 0.50 5.02 -23.21
CA SER A 115 -0.77 5.01 -22.47
C SER A 115 -1.96 4.71 -23.39
N ALA A 116 -2.02 5.34 -24.56
CA ALA A 116 -3.07 5.06 -25.55
C ALA A 116 -3.04 3.60 -26.06
N HIS A 117 -1.85 3.02 -26.24
CA HIS A 117 -1.69 1.60 -26.58
C HIS A 117 -2.27 0.68 -25.50
N LEU A 118 -1.97 0.97 -24.23
CA LEU A 118 -2.46 0.19 -23.08
C LEU A 118 -3.97 0.37 -22.84
N LEU A 119 -4.53 1.53 -23.19
CA LEU A 119 -5.97 1.79 -23.08
C LEU A 119 -6.78 1.34 -24.31
N ALA A 120 -6.13 0.98 -25.40
CA ALA A 120 -6.79 0.66 -26.68
C ALA A 120 -7.90 -0.38 -26.55
N LYS A 121 -7.63 -1.49 -25.84
CA LYS A 121 -8.60 -2.57 -25.64
C LYS A 121 -9.81 -2.11 -24.82
N ARG A 122 -9.58 -1.33 -23.75
CA ARG A 122 -10.64 -0.72 -22.93
C ARG A 122 -11.54 0.20 -23.77
N MET A 123 -10.94 0.91 -24.72
CA MET A 123 -11.64 1.84 -25.61
C MET A 123 -12.24 1.16 -26.85
N ASN A 124 -12.41 -0.17 -26.83
CA ASN A 124 -12.98 -0.96 -27.92
C ASN A 124 -12.23 -0.84 -29.27
N VAL A 125 -10.95 -0.45 -29.24
CA VAL A 125 -10.10 -0.53 -30.42
C VAL A 125 -9.85 -2.01 -30.75
N LYS A 126 -9.92 -2.35 -32.03
CA LYS A 126 -9.58 -3.70 -32.50
C LYS A 126 -8.07 -3.92 -32.40
N VAL A 127 -7.64 -4.62 -31.36
CA VAL A 127 -6.24 -5.01 -31.15
C VAL A 127 -5.99 -6.45 -31.65
N ASN A 128 -4.73 -6.76 -31.96
CA ASN A 128 -4.31 -8.10 -32.34
C ASN A 128 -4.26 -9.05 -31.12
N SER A 129 -4.13 -10.36 -31.36
CA SER A 129 -4.06 -11.37 -30.30
C SER A 129 -2.77 -11.31 -29.46
N THR A 130 -1.75 -10.61 -29.94
CA THR A 130 -0.44 -10.45 -29.30
C THR A 130 -0.35 -9.19 -28.42
N TRP A 131 -1.40 -8.36 -28.40
CA TRP A 131 -1.53 -7.24 -27.47
C TRP A 131 -1.55 -7.73 -26.01
N PRO A 132 -0.92 -7.04 -25.05
CA PRO A 132 -0.28 -5.72 -25.17
C PRO A 132 1.17 -5.72 -25.70
N CYS A 133 1.74 -6.87 -26.04
CA CYS A 133 3.17 -6.99 -26.40
C CYS A 133 3.52 -6.54 -27.83
N THR A 134 2.50 -6.23 -28.63
CA THR A 134 2.65 -5.69 -29.98
C THR A 134 1.51 -4.75 -30.27
N GLY A 135 1.73 -3.75 -31.12
CA GLY A 135 0.67 -2.88 -31.61
C GLY A 135 1.27 -1.66 -32.30
N PRO A 136 0.52 -1.02 -33.20
CA PRO A 136 1.08 0.05 -34.03
C PRO A 136 1.58 1.24 -33.22
N LEU A 137 0.90 1.63 -32.14
CA LEU A 137 1.35 2.71 -31.28
C LEU A 137 2.57 2.32 -30.43
N LEU A 138 2.66 1.05 -29.98
CA LEU A 138 3.84 0.53 -29.30
C LEU A 138 5.06 0.50 -30.23
N ASP A 139 4.88 0.03 -31.45
CA ASP A 139 5.95 -0.04 -32.46
C ASP A 139 6.46 1.36 -32.81
N LEU A 140 5.54 2.33 -32.92
CA LEU A 140 5.87 3.74 -33.12
C LEU A 140 6.63 4.32 -31.92
N ALA A 141 6.14 4.11 -30.70
CA ALA A 141 6.79 4.57 -29.47
C ALA A 141 8.22 3.99 -29.33
N ALA A 142 8.39 2.69 -29.60
CA ALA A 142 9.70 2.04 -29.58
C ALA A 142 10.64 2.59 -30.66
N SER A 143 10.13 2.85 -31.86
CA SER A 143 10.91 3.42 -32.97
C SER A 143 11.38 4.84 -32.66
N LEU A 144 10.50 5.66 -32.07
CA LEU A 144 10.85 7.02 -31.64
C LEU A 144 11.86 6.99 -30.48
N ALA A 145 11.66 6.13 -29.47
CA ALA A 145 12.62 5.95 -28.38
C ALA A 145 14.01 5.55 -28.87
N ARG A 146 14.10 4.68 -29.90
CA ARG A 146 15.40 4.32 -30.50
C ARG A 146 16.09 5.51 -31.15
N LYS A 147 15.34 6.45 -31.74
CA LYS A 147 15.89 7.70 -32.28
C LYS A 147 16.39 8.65 -31.19
N LEU A 148 15.91 8.50 -29.95
CA LEU A 148 16.41 9.26 -28.79
C LEU A 148 17.69 8.67 -28.18
N LEU A 149 17.95 7.36 -28.34
CA LEU A 149 19.12 6.69 -27.75
C LEU A 149 20.48 7.32 -28.07
N PRO A 150 20.75 7.87 -29.28
CA PRO A 150 22.01 8.56 -29.57
C PRO A 150 22.32 9.70 -28.59
N ALA A 151 21.32 10.36 -28.01
CA ALA A 151 21.53 11.40 -27.01
C ALA A 151 22.25 10.88 -25.76
N PHE A 152 22.10 9.59 -25.43
CA PHE A 152 22.72 8.95 -24.27
C PHE A 152 24.16 8.46 -24.55
N ASP A 153 24.67 8.59 -25.77
CA ASP A 153 26.06 8.24 -26.13
C ASP A 153 27.04 9.33 -25.66
N THR A 154 27.08 9.53 -24.35
CA THR A 154 27.97 10.44 -23.63
C THR A 154 28.92 9.65 -22.74
N MET A 155 30.03 10.26 -22.32
CA MET A 155 30.99 9.58 -21.42
C MET A 155 30.34 9.11 -20.10
N THR A 156 29.30 9.81 -19.63
CA THR A 156 28.59 9.45 -18.41
C THR A 156 27.39 8.52 -18.66
N GLY A 157 26.82 8.55 -19.87
CA GLY A 157 25.54 7.93 -20.19
C GLY A 157 24.31 8.76 -19.80
N MET A 158 24.51 10.02 -19.43
CA MET A 158 23.43 11.02 -19.27
C MET A 158 23.13 11.66 -20.63
N PRO A 159 21.86 11.92 -21.00
CA PRO A 159 21.51 12.36 -22.33
C PRO A 159 21.80 13.84 -22.58
N TYR A 160 22.20 14.16 -23.81
CA TYR A 160 22.05 15.50 -24.36
C TYR A 160 20.58 15.97 -24.33
N GLY A 161 20.36 17.29 -24.33
CA GLY A 161 19.01 17.86 -24.32
C GLY A 161 18.26 17.68 -25.64
N THR A 162 18.98 17.69 -26.76
CA THR A 162 18.41 17.66 -28.11
C THR A 162 18.96 16.50 -28.95
N VAL A 163 18.11 15.98 -29.84
CA VAL A 163 18.50 15.04 -30.89
C VAL A 163 17.79 15.38 -32.19
N ASN A 164 18.43 15.15 -33.33
CA ASN A 164 17.78 15.16 -34.63
C ASN A 164 17.23 13.76 -34.96
N LEU A 165 15.95 13.68 -35.35
CA LEU A 165 15.30 12.40 -35.63
C LEU A 165 15.88 11.63 -36.83
N PHE A 166 16.56 12.31 -37.75
CA PHE A 166 17.12 11.70 -38.96
C PHE A 166 18.57 11.24 -38.76
N TRP A 167 19.41 12.07 -38.14
CA TRP A 167 20.86 11.83 -38.09
C TRP A 167 21.52 11.85 -36.70
N GLY A 168 20.74 12.04 -35.62
CA GLY A 168 21.25 11.94 -34.24
C GLY A 168 21.64 13.27 -33.60
N VAL A 169 22.62 13.28 -32.69
CA VAL A 169 22.95 14.47 -31.88
C VAL A 169 23.63 15.57 -32.71
N PRO A 170 23.15 16.84 -32.67
CA PRO A 170 23.81 17.97 -33.32
C PRO A 170 25.29 18.14 -32.96
N PRO A 171 26.19 18.42 -33.94
CA PRO A 171 27.61 18.60 -33.65
C PRO A 171 27.93 19.76 -32.69
N ASP A 172 27.04 20.74 -32.62
CA ASP A 172 27.11 21.94 -31.79
C ASP A 172 26.19 21.88 -30.55
N GLU A 173 25.63 20.71 -30.24
CA GLU A 173 24.78 20.51 -29.07
C GLU A 173 25.55 20.81 -27.78
N THR A 174 24.88 21.51 -26.85
CA THR A 174 25.46 21.82 -25.54
C THR A 174 25.68 20.56 -24.71
N ASN A 175 26.79 20.49 -24.00
CA ASN A 175 27.01 19.42 -23.02
C ASN A 175 26.22 19.61 -21.73
N GLU A 176 25.50 20.73 -21.57
CA GLU A 176 24.77 21.05 -20.34
C GLU A 176 23.29 20.69 -20.46
N THR A 177 22.76 20.02 -19.44
CA THR A 177 21.33 19.68 -19.33
C THR A 177 20.90 19.79 -17.86
N CYS A 178 19.59 19.85 -17.61
CA CYS A 178 19.06 19.89 -16.25
C CYS A 178 18.91 18.48 -15.64
N THR A 179 18.85 18.40 -14.31
CA THR A 179 18.70 17.13 -13.58
C THR A 179 17.45 16.35 -13.99
N ALA A 180 16.32 17.03 -14.15
CA ALA A 180 15.08 16.45 -14.69
C ALA A 180 15.28 15.87 -16.11
N GLY A 181 15.96 16.63 -16.98
CA GLY A 181 16.32 16.22 -18.35
C GLY A 181 17.25 15.01 -18.44
N VAL A 182 17.90 14.62 -17.34
CA VAL A 182 18.68 13.36 -17.23
C VAL A 182 17.86 12.22 -16.64
N GLY A 183 16.95 12.56 -15.72
CA GLY A 183 16.30 11.63 -14.79
C GLY A 183 14.97 11.03 -15.25
N THR A 184 14.28 11.70 -16.16
CA THR A 184 12.84 11.48 -16.40
C THR A 184 12.58 10.65 -17.65
N PHE A 185 13.11 9.42 -17.64
CA PHE A 185 12.90 8.43 -18.72
C PHE A 185 12.42 7.08 -18.21
N LEU A 186 12.60 6.83 -16.90
CA LEU A 186 12.47 5.48 -16.34
C LEU A 186 11.09 4.87 -16.57
N ILE A 187 10.00 5.63 -16.42
CA ILE A 187 8.63 5.11 -16.59
C ILE A 187 8.39 4.64 -18.04
N GLU A 188 8.67 5.49 -19.02
CA GLU A 188 8.42 5.18 -20.44
C GLU A 188 9.37 4.09 -20.94
N PHE A 189 10.67 4.22 -20.64
CA PHE A 189 11.69 3.31 -21.16
C PHE A 189 11.60 1.93 -20.51
N SER A 190 11.24 1.84 -19.23
CA SER A 190 10.94 0.54 -18.62
C SER A 190 9.70 -0.08 -19.22
N THR A 191 8.61 0.68 -19.39
CA THR A 191 7.39 0.20 -20.05
C THR A 191 7.69 -0.34 -21.45
N LEU A 192 8.47 0.37 -22.26
CA LEU A 192 8.93 -0.10 -23.56
C LEU A 192 9.72 -1.41 -23.44
N SER A 193 10.68 -1.49 -22.53
CA SER A 193 11.50 -2.69 -22.36
C SER A 193 10.67 -3.90 -21.98
N ARG A 194 9.74 -3.73 -21.04
CA ARG A 194 8.87 -4.80 -20.57
C ARG A 194 7.88 -5.26 -21.63
N LEU A 195 7.32 -4.35 -22.44
CA LEU A 195 6.36 -4.71 -23.49
C LEU A 195 7.03 -5.29 -24.75
N THR A 196 8.22 -4.80 -25.10
CA THR A 196 8.95 -5.20 -26.33
C THR A 196 10.01 -6.28 -26.11
N ASN A 197 10.33 -6.60 -24.85
CA ASN A 197 11.48 -7.42 -24.44
C ASN A 197 12.84 -6.91 -24.96
N ASP A 198 12.96 -5.59 -25.20
CA ASP A 198 14.25 -4.97 -25.49
C ASP A 198 14.78 -4.23 -24.23
N PRO A 199 15.78 -4.78 -23.54
CA PRO A 199 16.28 -4.21 -22.28
C PRO A 199 17.06 -2.90 -22.46
N ILE A 200 17.34 -2.48 -23.70
CA ILE A 200 18.18 -1.29 -23.94
C ILE A 200 17.58 -0.03 -23.33
N PHE A 201 16.25 0.12 -23.38
CA PHE A 201 15.59 1.33 -22.91
C PHE A 201 15.70 1.44 -21.38
N GLU A 202 15.23 0.44 -20.64
CA GLU A 202 15.22 0.44 -19.17
C GLU A 202 16.64 0.56 -18.61
N ARG A 203 17.59 -0.19 -19.19
CA ARG A 203 19.00 -0.12 -18.79
C ARG A 203 19.59 1.28 -19.00
N THR A 204 19.25 1.93 -20.11
CA THR A 204 19.72 3.29 -20.42
C THR A 204 19.14 4.31 -19.45
N ALA A 205 17.83 4.27 -19.21
CA ALA A 205 17.16 5.17 -18.28
C ALA A 205 17.67 4.99 -16.83
N LEU A 206 17.78 3.75 -16.35
CA LEU A 206 18.33 3.44 -15.02
C LEU A 206 19.76 3.92 -14.88
N LYS A 207 20.62 3.68 -15.89
CA LYS A 207 22.02 4.15 -15.87
C LYS A 207 22.08 5.68 -15.79
N SER A 208 21.26 6.39 -16.57
CA SER A 208 21.20 7.85 -16.57
C SER A 208 20.80 8.39 -15.19
N LEU A 209 19.70 7.89 -14.63
CA LEU A 209 19.21 8.24 -13.30
C LEU A 209 20.24 7.93 -12.19
N GLN A 210 20.89 6.77 -12.24
CA GLN A 210 21.92 6.40 -11.27
C GLN A 210 23.16 7.30 -11.34
N ASN A 211 23.48 7.86 -12.51
CA ASN A 211 24.60 8.79 -12.67
C ASN A 211 24.34 10.11 -11.93
N VAL A 212 23.10 10.59 -11.90
CA VAL A 212 22.68 11.73 -11.07
C VAL A 212 22.84 11.38 -9.59
N TRP A 213 22.29 10.24 -9.18
CA TRP A 213 22.37 9.75 -7.80
C TRP A 213 23.81 9.70 -7.26
N GLN A 214 24.76 9.22 -8.06
CA GLN A 214 26.18 9.10 -7.69
C GLN A 214 26.89 10.45 -7.53
N ARG A 215 26.29 11.55 -8.02
CA ARG A 215 26.87 12.89 -8.04
C ARG A 215 26.27 13.85 -7.03
N ARG A 216 25.35 13.36 -6.18
CA ARG A 216 24.87 14.16 -5.05
C ARG A 216 26.04 14.63 -4.18
N SER A 217 25.87 15.79 -3.57
CA SER A 217 26.86 16.37 -2.66
C SER A 217 26.98 15.57 -1.37
N SER A 218 27.92 15.96 -0.50
CA SER A 218 28.07 15.36 0.84
C SER A 218 26.88 15.59 1.78
N ILE A 219 25.91 16.41 1.37
CA ILE A 219 24.66 16.66 2.10
C ILE A 219 23.43 16.12 1.34
N ASP A 220 23.66 15.21 0.39
CA ASP A 220 22.65 14.48 -0.37
C ASP A 220 21.73 15.37 -1.25
N LEU A 221 22.17 16.57 -1.62
CA LEU A 221 21.50 17.41 -2.63
C LEU A 221 22.17 17.30 -4.01
N VAL A 222 21.44 17.63 -5.07
CA VAL A 222 21.94 17.67 -6.46
C VAL A 222 21.98 19.10 -6.96
N GLY A 223 22.78 19.36 -8.01
CA GLY A 223 22.70 20.61 -8.75
C GLY A 223 21.46 20.66 -9.65
N ASN A 224 21.17 21.82 -10.21
CA ASN A 224 20.09 22.00 -11.18
C ASN A 224 20.52 21.62 -12.60
N HIS A 225 21.74 21.98 -13.01
CA HIS A 225 22.31 21.67 -14.33
C HIS A 225 23.65 20.95 -14.21
N ILE A 226 23.91 20.05 -15.14
CA ILE A 226 25.06 19.15 -15.18
C ILE A 226 25.65 19.06 -16.58
N ASN A 227 26.98 18.98 -16.66
CA ASN A 227 27.68 18.65 -17.89
C ASN A 227 27.65 17.13 -18.12
N VAL A 228 27.03 16.67 -19.22
CA VAL A 228 26.83 15.24 -19.51
C VAL A 228 28.11 14.51 -19.93
N GLN A 229 29.16 15.24 -20.29
CA GLN A 229 30.45 14.66 -20.64
C GLN A 229 31.34 14.51 -19.41
N THR A 230 31.50 15.56 -18.60
CA THR A 230 32.38 15.53 -17.42
C THR A 230 31.68 15.00 -16.18
N GLY A 231 30.35 15.16 -16.11
CA GLY A 231 29.56 14.88 -14.92
C GLY A 231 29.69 15.95 -13.82
N GLU A 232 30.21 17.13 -14.14
CA GLU A 232 30.32 18.26 -13.20
C GLU A 232 29.04 19.09 -13.19
N TRP A 233 28.60 19.50 -12.01
CA TRP A 233 27.46 20.41 -11.84
C TRP A 233 27.82 21.81 -12.36
N THR A 234 27.01 22.35 -13.27
CA THR A 234 27.18 23.70 -13.84
C THR A 234 26.28 24.73 -13.16
N ALA A 235 25.18 24.29 -12.52
CA ALA A 235 24.36 25.12 -11.62
C ALA A 235 24.12 24.39 -10.29
N LEU A 236 24.55 24.99 -9.18
CA LEU A 236 24.56 24.37 -7.84
C LEU A 236 23.33 24.69 -6.98
N ASP A 237 22.41 25.52 -7.46
CA ASP A 237 21.18 25.84 -6.72
C ASP A 237 20.15 24.70 -6.87
N CYS A 238 19.98 23.89 -5.83
CA CYS A 238 18.98 22.83 -5.77
C CYS A 238 17.58 23.43 -5.48
N THR A 239 16.56 22.91 -6.15
CA THR A 239 15.13 23.20 -5.91
C THR A 239 14.34 21.90 -5.98
N ILE A 240 13.08 21.90 -5.49
CA ILE A 240 12.14 20.81 -5.74
C ILE A 240 11.40 20.98 -7.07
N GLY A 241 11.34 22.19 -7.63
CA GLY A 241 10.70 22.48 -8.91
C GLY A 241 11.65 22.41 -10.11
N SER A 242 11.52 23.41 -10.98
CA SER A 242 12.09 23.44 -12.33
C SER A 242 13.54 22.99 -12.41
N GLY A 243 13.77 22.00 -13.28
CA GLY A 243 15.07 21.44 -13.59
C GLY A 243 15.48 20.27 -12.68
N VAL A 244 14.68 19.94 -11.66
CA VAL A 244 14.96 18.83 -10.73
C VAL A 244 13.70 17.99 -10.44
N ASP A 245 12.56 18.64 -10.19
CA ASP A 245 11.21 18.08 -10.03
C ASP A 245 11.02 16.61 -10.45
N SER A 246 10.91 16.35 -11.75
CA SER A 246 10.49 15.06 -12.28
C SER A 246 11.55 13.96 -12.14
N TYR A 247 12.79 14.30 -11.76
CA TYR A 247 13.77 13.30 -11.30
C TYR A 247 13.34 12.71 -9.96
N PHE A 248 12.93 13.54 -8.99
CA PHE A 248 12.40 13.05 -7.71
C PHE A 248 11.10 12.27 -7.90
N GLU A 249 10.23 12.77 -8.79
CA GLU A 249 8.99 12.09 -9.14
C GLU A 249 9.23 10.67 -9.67
N TYR A 250 10.18 10.51 -10.60
CA TYR A 250 10.48 9.22 -11.22
C TYR A 250 11.17 8.23 -10.27
N LEU A 251 11.81 8.70 -9.21
CA LEU A 251 12.27 7.82 -8.14
C LEU A 251 11.09 7.18 -7.40
N VAL A 252 10.06 7.93 -7.05
CA VAL A 252 8.88 7.41 -6.34
C VAL A 252 7.99 6.60 -7.27
N LYS A 253 7.55 7.22 -8.37
CA LYS A 253 6.65 6.59 -9.33
C LYS A 253 7.30 5.36 -9.98
N GLY A 254 8.60 5.42 -10.29
CA GLY A 254 9.37 4.27 -10.75
C GLY A 254 9.54 3.18 -9.69
N ALA A 255 9.72 3.52 -8.41
CA ALA A 255 9.75 2.53 -7.33
C ALA A 255 8.45 1.72 -7.24
N ILE A 256 7.31 2.39 -7.43
CA ILE A 256 5.99 1.76 -7.37
C ILE A 256 5.74 0.93 -8.64
N LEU A 257 5.95 1.53 -9.82
CA LEU A 257 5.70 0.90 -11.11
C LEU A 257 6.54 -0.37 -11.32
N LEU A 258 7.83 -0.30 -10.99
CA LEU A 258 8.79 -1.40 -11.20
C LEU A 258 8.97 -2.30 -9.98
N GLN A 259 8.30 -1.99 -8.87
CA GLN A 259 8.49 -2.66 -7.58
C GLN A 259 9.98 -2.66 -7.18
N GLU A 260 10.61 -1.49 -7.25
CA GLU A 260 12.05 -1.28 -7.01
C GLU A 260 12.32 -0.43 -5.76
N PRO A 261 12.48 -1.06 -4.57
CA PRO A 261 12.66 -0.33 -3.31
C PRO A 261 13.90 0.57 -3.25
N SER A 262 14.89 0.36 -4.11
CA SER A 262 16.10 1.20 -4.15
C SER A 262 15.77 2.62 -4.57
N LEU A 263 14.83 2.79 -5.50
CA LEU A 263 14.47 4.11 -5.99
C LEU A 263 13.74 4.90 -4.89
N MET A 264 12.86 4.23 -4.13
CA MET A 264 12.24 4.82 -2.93
C MET A 264 13.28 5.15 -1.85
N GLN A 265 14.30 4.30 -1.64
CA GLN A 265 15.39 4.61 -0.73
C GLN A 265 16.17 5.85 -1.17
N MET A 266 16.45 6.00 -2.46
CA MET A 266 17.09 7.21 -3.00
C MET A 266 16.24 8.44 -2.71
N MET A 267 14.93 8.36 -2.96
CA MET A 267 14.03 9.46 -2.66
C MET A 267 13.99 9.79 -1.17
N ASN A 268 14.01 8.80 -0.28
CA ASN A 268 14.02 9.06 1.17
C ASN A 268 15.29 9.80 1.62
N GLU A 269 16.46 9.48 1.05
CA GLU A 269 17.70 10.26 1.29
C GLU A 269 17.52 11.71 0.80
N PHE A 270 16.97 11.91 -0.40
CA PHE A 270 16.68 13.26 -0.92
C PHE A 270 15.65 14.01 -0.08
N ALA A 271 14.55 13.38 0.30
CA ALA A 271 13.48 13.98 1.09
C ALA A 271 14.00 14.46 2.46
N ALA A 272 14.89 13.70 3.10
CA ALA A 272 15.54 14.12 4.32
C ALA A 272 16.43 15.37 4.13
N ALA A 273 17.16 15.44 3.01
CA ALA A 273 17.99 16.60 2.67
C ALA A 273 17.13 17.84 2.30
N ILE A 274 16.11 17.65 1.47
CA ILE A 274 15.14 18.69 1.08
C ILE A 274 14.48 19.28 2.34
N GLU A 275 13.98 18.44 3.23
CA GLU A 275 13.35 18.89 4.48
C GLU A 275 14.34 19.71 5.34
N LYS A 276 15.58 19.25 5.45
CA LYS A 276 16.58 19.90 6.30
C LYS A 276 17.06 21.25 5.76
N TYR A 277 17.25 21.36 4.44
CA TYR A 277 17.96 22.49 3.84
C TYR A 277 17.03 23.47 3.11
N MET A 278 15.85 23.02 2.67
CA MET A 278 14.97 23.76 1.77
C MET A 278 13.63 24.12 2.40
N SER A 279 13.07 23.27 3.26
CA SER A 279 11.77 23.52 3.92
C SER A 279 11.82 24.71 4.89
N ASP A 280 10.70 25.41 5.01
CA ASP A 280 10.43 26.41 6.04
C ASP A 280 9.32 25.99 7.02
N SER A 281 9.08 26.80 8.05
CA SER A 281 8.07 26.52 9.08
C SER A 281 6.64 26.56 8.56
N ASP A 282 6.41 27.16 7.40
CA ASP A 282 5.09 27.52 6.89
C ASP A 282 4.69 26.61 5.69
N GLY A 283 5.52 25.61 5.37
CA GLY A 283 5.24 24.64 4.31
C GLY A 283 5.68 25.09 2.93
N TRP A 284 6.63 26.03 2.82
CA TRP A 284 7.30 26.35 1.56
C TRP A 284 8.65 25.67 1.47
N TYR A 285 9.07 25.41 0.24
CA TYR A 285 10.39 24.92 -0.09
C TYR A 285 11.10 25.98 -0.92
N VAL A 286 12.30 26.35 -0.49
CA VAL A 286 13.12 27.37 -1.16
C VAL A 286 14.39 26.76 -1.70
N TYR A 287 15.07 27.50 -2.57
CA TYR A 287 16.33 27.04 -3.15
C TYR A 287 17.41 26.92 -2.08
N ALA A 288 18.26 25.90 -2.23
CA ALA A 288 19.44 25.73 -1.40
C ALA A 288 20.67 25.38 -2.25
N HIS A 289 21.83 25.91 -1.86
CA HIS A 289 23.08 25.54 -2.49
C HIS A 289 23.40 24.06 -2.21
N SER A 290 23.60 23.26 -3.24
CA SER A 290 23.70 21.80 -3.15
C SER A 290 24.84 21.31 -2.25
N ASP A 291 25.99 21.98 -2.20
CA ASP A 291 27.10 21.58 -1.32
C ASP A 291 27.00 22.12 0.12
N GLN A 292 26.50 23.34 0.29
CA GLN A 292 26.57 24.08 1.55
C GLN A 292 25.27 24.00 2.36
N GLY A 293 24.15 23.68 1.70
CA GLY A 293 22.82 23.65 2.31
C GLY A 293 22.31 25.01 2.75
N ARG A 294 22.99 26.11 2.37
CA ARG A 294 22.51 27.47 2.64
C ARG A 294 21.36 27.77 1.69
N LYS A 295 20.27 28.32 2.23
CA LYS A 295 19.16 28.84 1.42
C LYS A 295 19.66 29.99 0.55
N THR A 296 19.40 29.95 -0.76
CA THR A 296 19.94 30.90 -1.73
C THR A 296 18.89 31.87 -2.26
N LEU A 297 17.72 31.36 -2.65
CA LEU A 297 16.63 32.17 -3.19
C LEU A 297 15.32 31.87 -2.44
N PRO A 298 14.66 32.87 -1.82
CA PRO A 298 13.39 32.68 -1.13
C PRO A 298 12.22 32.72 -2.13
N MET A 299 12.24 31.78 -3.07
CA MET A 299 11.33 31.75 -4.21
C MET A 299 10.56 30.44 -4.25
N PHE A 300 9.26 30.56 -4.48
CA PHE A 300 8.37 29.48 -4.88
C PHE A 300 8.22 29.49 -6.40
N GLN A 301 8.11 28.31 -7.00
CA GLN A 301 7.75 28.12 -8.40
C GLN A 301 6.41 27.40 -8.51
N ALA A 302 5.61 27.71 -9.53
CA ALA A 302 4.36 26.98 -9.77
C ALA A 302 4.59 25.46 -9.91
N LEU A 303 5.71 25.07 -10.53
CA LEU A 303 6.16 23.68 -10.64
C LEU A 303 6.37 22.98 -9.30
N ASP A 304 6.68 23.69 -8.21
CA ASP A 304 6.84 23.09 -6.88
C ASP A 304 5.53 22.44 -6.39
N ALA A 305 4.39 22.81 -6.98
CA ALA A 305 3.07 22.38 -6.56
C ALA A 305 2.75 20.90 -6.82
N PHE A 306 3.61 20.14 -7.51
CA PHE A 306 3.50 18.67 -7.65
C PHE A 306 3.91 17.92 -6.38
N TYR A 307 4.78 18.55 -5.58
CA TYR A 307 5.47 17.89 -4.46
C TYR A 307 4.53 17.38 -3.36
N PRO A 308 3.42 18.06 -3.00
CA PRO A 308 2.44 17.49 -2.09
C PRO A 308 1.85 16.15 -2.57
N GLY A 309 1.56 16.00 -3.87
CA GLY A 309 1.13 14.72 -4.45
C GLY A 309 2.20 13.65 -4.32
N LEU A 310 3.47 14.02 -4.54
CA LEU A 310 4.60 13.12 -4.33
C LEU A 310 4.74 12.68 -2.86
N LEU A 311 4.56 13.61 -1.91
CA LEU A 311 4.56 13.32 -0.47
C LEU A 311 3.47 12.32 -0.08
N VAL A 312 2.27 12.42 -0.68
CA VAL A 312 1.19 11.43 -0.48
C VAL A 312 1.62 10.05 -0.95
N LEU A 313 2.24 9.93 -2.13
CA LEU A 313 2.75 8.66 -2.65
C LEU A 313 3.85 8.06 -1.76
N MET A 314 4.59 8.89 -1.04
CA MET A 314 5.57 8.47 -0.04
C MET A 314 4.95 8.15 1.34
N GLY A 315 3.65 8.39 1.53
CA GLY A 315 2.93 8.16 2.78
C GLY A 315 2.95 9.34 3.77
N ASP A 316 3.45 10.52 3.38
CA ASP A 316 3.50 11.72 4.22
C ASP A 316 2.34 12.68 3.96
N ILE A 317 1.16 12.26 4.39
CA ILE A 317 -0.09 12.99 4.18
C ILE A 317 -0.10 14.32 4.94
N ASN A 318 0.47 14.37 6.14
CA ASN A 318 0.43 15.58 6.98
C ASN A 318 1.24 16.74 6.37
N ARG A 319 2.47 16.46 5.89
CA ARG A 319 3.27 17.49 5.20
C ARG A 319 2.67 17.87 3.86
N ALA A 320 2.09 16.91 3.14
CA ALA A 320 1.39 17.18 1.88
C ALA A 320 0.26 18.20 2.08
N ILE A 321 -0.64 17.95 3.04
CA ILE A 321 -1.74 18.85 3.39
C ILE A 321 -1.20 20.25 3.70
N LYS A 322 -0.24 20.36 4.62
CA LYS A 322 0.31 21.66 5.04
C LYS A 322 0.84 22.47 3.85
N THR A 323 1.66 21.85 3.02
CA THR A 323 2.28 22.46 1.83
C THR A 323 1.22 22.89 0.82
N LEU A 324 0.24 22.02 0.56
CA LEU A 324 -0.84 22.26 -0.38
C LEU A 324 -1.70 23.47 0.01
N TYR A 325 -2.06 23.60 1.29
CA TYR A 325 -2.82 24.74 1.80
C TYR A 325 -2.02 26.05 1.62
N SER A 326 -0.72 26.04 1.87
CA SER A 326 0.15 27.20 1.66
C SER A 326 0.17 27.62 0.19
N TYR A 327 0.30 26.67 -0.73
CA TYR A 327 0.31 26.96 -2.17
C TYR A 327 -1.07 27.47 -2.67
N HIS A 328 -2.16 26.92 -2.14
CA HIS A 328 -3.52 27.33 -2.52
C HIS A 328 -3.83 28.79 -2.14
N THR A 329 -3.10 29.39 -1.18
CA THR A 329 -3.24 30.83 -0.88
C THR A 329 -2.92 31.72 -2.08
N LEU A 330 -2.02 31.30 -2.98
CA LEU A 330 -1.69 32.05 -4.19
C LEU A 330 -2.86 32.00 -5.19
N TRP A 331 -3.49 30.84 -5.34
CA TRP A 331 -4.70 30.67 -6.14
C TRP A 331 -5.83 31.59 -5.64
N ARG A 332 -6.05 31.65 -4.32
CA ARG A 332 -7.04 32.54 -3.72
C ARG A 332 -6.70 34.02 -3.90
N LYS A 333 -5.41 34.39 -3.95
CA LYS A 333 -4.94 35.77 -4.10
C LYS A 333 -5.05 36.26 -5.54
N TYR A 334 -4.65 35.45 -6.52
CA TYR A 334 -4.50 35.89 -7.91
C TYR A 334 -5.48 35.25 -8.89
N GLY A 335 -6.22 34.19 -8.50
CA GLY A 335 -7.03 33.43 -9.45
C GLY A 335 -6.20 32.71 -10.53
N ALA A 336 -4.91 32.50 -10.24
CA ALA A 336 -3.95 31.70 -11.00
C ALA A 336 -2.66 31.59 -10.16
N MET A 337 -1.83 30.58 -10.42
CA MET A 337 -0.53 30.45 -9.75
C MET A 337 0.55 31.15 -10.59
N PRO A 338 1.22 32.20 -10.09
CA PRO A 338 2.33 32.81 -10.82
C PRO A 338 3.47 31.81 -10.98
N GLU A 339 4.13 31.83 -12.13
CA GLU A 339 5.26 30.95 -12.44
C GLU A 339 6.36 31.02 -11.38
N TYR A 340 6.66 32.24 -10.90
CA TYR A 340 7.58 32.48 -9.79
C TYR A 340 7.01 33.50 -8.80
N TYR A 341 7.12 33.18 -7.52
CA TYR A 341 6.68 34.04 -6.43
C TYR A 341 7.79 34.23 -5.40
N ASN A 342 8.05 35.49 -5.04
CA ASN A 342 9.04 35.81 -4.02
C ASN A 342 8.38 35.85 -2.64
N LEU A 343 8.81 34.97 -1.74
CA LEU A 343 8.21 34.79 -0.41
C LEU A 343 8.51 35.96 0.53
N VAL A 344 9.59 36.70 0.30
CA VAL A 344 9.97 37.87 1.11
C VAL A 344 9.16 39.10 0.70
N THR A 345 9.10 39.39 -0.60
CA THR A 345 8.35 40.56 -1.10
C THR A 345 6.86 40.28 -1.21
N GLN A 346 6.43 39.02 -1.15
CA GLN A 346 5.06 38.56 -1.31
C GLN A 346 4.42 38.97 -2.65
N GLU A 347 5.24 38.95 -3.70
CA GLU A 347 4.88 39.40 -5.04
C GLU A 347 5.39 38.42 -6.10
N PRO A 348 4.64 38.23 -7.21
CA PRO A 348 5.14 37.59 -8.42
C PRO A 348 6.44 38.24 -8.89
N VAL A 349 7.38 37.40 -9.32
CA VAL A 349 8.70 37.86 -9.79
C VAL A 349 8.56 38.54 -11.14
N GLN A 350 9.22 39.68 -11.30
CA GLN A 350 9.18 40.47 -12.52
C GLN A 350 9.63 39.66 -13.76
N ASN A 351 8.86 39.73 -14.85
CA ASN A 351 8.99 38.95 -16.09
C ASN A 351 8.76 37.43 -15.93
N ARG A 352 8.20 37.00 -14.79
CA ARG A 352 7.85 35.61 -14.46
C ARG A 352 6.49 35.57 -13.74
N GLU A 353 5.62 36.53 -14.03
CA GLU A 353 4.28 36.66 -13.45
C GLU A 353 3.22 35.81 -14.16
N GLY A 354 3.56 35.11 -15.24
CA GLY A 354 2.61 34.37 -16.06
C GLY A 354 2.05 33.12 -15.37
N TYR A 355 0.98 32.57 -15.94
CA TYR A 355 0.41 31.27 -15.61
C TYR A 355 0.13 30.49 -16.91
N PRO A 356 0.94 29.49 -17.27
CA PRO A 356 0.81 28.78 -18.53
C PRO A 356 -0.20 27.62 -18.47
N LEU A 357 -1.27 27.73 -17.67
CA LEU A 357 -2.31 26.69 -17.50
C LEU A 357 -1.84 25.41 -16.81
N ARG A 358 -0.86 25.52 -15.92
CA ARG A 358 -0.16 24.38 -15.33
C ARG A 358 -1.02 23.46 -14.45
N PRO A 359 -0.68 22.16 -14.38
CA PRO A 359 -1.46 21.14 -13.69
C PRO A 359 -1.03 20.85 -12.25
N GLU A 360 0.17 21.23 -11.80
CA GLU A 360 0.82 20.54 -10.68
C GLU A 360 0.04 20.71 -9.36
N HIS A 361 -0.59 21.87 -9.17
CA HIS A 361 -1.45 22.11 -8.00
C HIS A 361 -2.73 21.25 -8.00
N ILE A 362 -3.36 21.02 -9.16
CA ILE A 362 -4.55 20.16 -9.24
C ILE A 362 -4.20 18.68 -9.18
N GLU A 363 -3.03 18.27 -9.71
CA GLU A 363 -2.49 16.93 -9.49
C GLU A 363 -2.39 16.63 -7.99
N SER A 364 -1.71 17.49 -7.26
CA SER A 364 -1.54 17.35 -5.81
C SER A 364 -2.87 17.37 -5.05
N LEU A 365 -3.81 18.23 -5.42
CA LEU A 365 -5.15 18.24 -4.83
C LEU A 365 -5.87 16.90 -5.00
N MET A 366 -5.78 16.30 -6.19
CA MET A 366 -6.39 14.99 -6.47
C MET A 366 -5.77 13.91 -5.58
N TYR A 367 -4.44 13.83 -5.50
CA TYR A 367 -3.77 12.84 -4.65
C TYR A 367 -4.09 13.01 -3.17
N VAL A 368 -4.04 14.24 -2.64
CA VAL A 368 -4.33 14.52 -1.24
C VAL A 368 -5.81 14.22 -0.94
N TYR A 369 -6.74 14.58 -1.83
CA TYR A 369 -8.15 14.24 -1.69
C TYR A 369 -8.38 12.74 -1.63
N LYS A 370 -7.77 11.96 -2.53
CA LYS A 370 -7.89 10.51 -2.53
C LYS A 370 -7.34 9.86 -1.25
N ALA A 371 -6.36 10.48 -0.61
CA ALA A 371 -5.79 9.99 0.63
C ALA A 371 -6.61 10.35 1.88
N THR A 372 -7.38 11.45 1.86
CA THR A 372 -8.04 11.99 3.06
C THR A 372 -9.57 11.97 3.01
N ASN A 373 -10.16 11.98 1.82
CA ASN A 373 -11.58 12.23 1.58
C ASN A 373 -12.08 13.54 2.24
N ASP A 374 -11.22 14.57 2.32
CA ASP A 374 -11.59 15.88 2.86
C ASP A 374 -12.32 16.71 1.79
N ASP A 375 -13.62 16.94 2.01
CA ASP A 375 -14.49 17.74 1.13
C ASP A 375 -13.95 19.15 0.86
N GLN A 376 -13.16 19.75 1.76
CA GLN A 376 -12.58 21.08 1.55
C GLN A 376 -11.70 21.13 0.28
N LEU A 377 -11.05 20.02 -0.06
CA LEU A 377 -10.19 19.92 -1.24
C LEU A 377 -11.00 19.95 -2.54
N LEU A 378 -12.26 19.50 -2.51
CA LEU A 378 -13.18 19.63 -3.65
C LEU A 378 -13.62 21.07 -3.87
N PHE A 379 -13.78 21.86 -2.79
CA PHE A 379 -14.01 23.30 -2.92
C PHE A 379 -12.78 24.01 -3.52
N MET A 380 -11.57 23.63 -3.15
CA MET A 380 -10.34 24.17 -3.77
C MET A 380 -10.24 23.83 -5.26
N ALA A 381 -10.61 22.59 -5.66
CA ALA A 381 -10.65 22.22 -7.06
C ALA A 381 -11.73 22.99 -7.84
N ALA A 382 -12.87 23.27 -7.22
CA ALA A 382 -13.90 24.13 -7.78
C ALA A 382 -13.41 25.57 -7.97
N ASP A 383 -12.67 26.12 -6.99
CA ASP A 383 -12.06 27.45 -7.10
C ASP A 383 -11.11 27.55 -8.31
N ILE A 384 -10.27 26.53 -8.52
CA ILE A 384 -9.37 26.46 -9.68
C ILE A 384 -10.14 26.43 -10.98
N PHE A 385 -11.16 25.56 -11.06
CA PHE A 385 -12.01 25.45 -12.26
C PHE A 385 -12.67 26.79 -12.61
N GLU A 386 -13.33 27.44 -11.64
CA GLU A 386 -14.06 28.68 -11.87
C GLU A 386 -13.13 29.83 -12.27
N ALA A 387 -11.94 29.88 -11.69
CA ALA A 387 -10.97 30.89 -12.04
C ALA A 387 -10.37 30.66 -13.44
N ILE A 388 -10.02 29.43 -13.84
CA ILE A 388 -9.60 29.12 -15.23
C ILE A 388 -10.71 29.48 -16.22
N GLU A 389 -11.97 29.11 -15.93
CA GLU A 389 -13.13 29.48 -16.76
C GLU A 389 -13.25 31.01 -16.92
N SER A 390 -12.98 31.76 -15.86
CA SER A 390 -13.15 33.21 -15.85
C SER A 390 -12.00 33.97 -16.52
N CYS A 391 -10.74 33.58 -16.29
CA CYS A 391 -9.58 34.37 -16.71
C CYS A 391 -8.86 33.83 -17.95
N CYS A 392 -8.97 32.52 -18.24
CA CYS A 392 -8.20 31.90 -19.33
C CYS A 392 -9.04 31.58 -20.57
N LYS A 393 -10.36 31.56 -20.46
CA LYS A 393 -11.25 31.13 -21.56
C LYS A 393 -11.32 32.16 -22.69
N THR A 394 -11.23 31.68 -23.93
CA THR A 394 -11.38 32.48 -25.16
C THR A 394 -12.47 31.88 -26.06
N SER A 395 -12.76 32.50 -27.19
CA SER A 395 -13.69 31.96 -28.19
C SER A 395 -13.21 30.67 -28.86
N CYS A 396 -11.90 30.39 -28.83
CA CYS A 396 -11.29 29.29 -29.58
C CYS A 396 -10.64 28.22 -28.70
N GLY A 397 -10.50 28.45 -27.40
CA GLY A 397 -9.89 27.51 -26.44
C GLY A 397 -9.59 28.20 -25.11
N TYR A 398 -8.53 27.80 -24.42
CA TYR A 398 -8.05 28.46 -23.18
C TYR A 398 -6.61 28.89 -23.36
N THR A 399 -6.28 30.11 -22.96
CA THR A 399 -4.95 30.69 -23.12
C THR A 399 -4.26 30.89 -21.78
N SER A 400 -2.94 30.76 -21.79
CA SER A 400 -2.06 31.20 -20.71
C SER A 400 -2.27 32.68 -20.37
N LEU A 401 -1.97 33.02 -19.11
CA LEU A 401 -1.85 34.40 -18.66
C LEU A 401 -0.40 34.84 -18.77
N LYS A 402 -0.18 36.03 -19.33
CA LYS A 402 1.11 36.71 -19.29
C LYS A 402 1.41 37.29 -17.91
N ASN A 403 0.37 37.75 -17.21
CA ASN A 403 0.51 38.31 -15.87
C ASN A 403 -0.74 37.98 -15.03
N VAL A 404 -0.54 37.30 -13.91
CA VAL A 404 -1.64 36.90 -13.01
C VAL A 404 -2.24 38.07 -12.22
N LYS A 405 -1.59 39.24 -12.16
CA LYS A 405 -2.08 40.39 -11.37
C LYS A 405 -3.24 41.11 -12.04
N ASP A 406 -3.18 41.26 -13.36
CA ASP A 406 -4.17 41.96 -14.18
C ASP A 406 -4.88 41.04 -15.18
N HIS A 407 -4.57 39.73 -15.14
CA HIS A 407 -5.08 38.71 -16.05
C HIS A 407 -4.85 39.05 -17.52
N GLN A 408 -3.74 39.73 -17.83
CA GLN A 408 -3.35 39.93 -19.21
C GLN A 408 -3.16 38.57 -19.90
N LEU A 409 -3.95 38.32 -20.94
CA LEU A 409 -3.83 37.13 -21.77
C LEU A 409 -2.51 37.15 -22.53
N ASP A 410 -1.90 35.98 -22.66
CA ASP A 410 -0.86 35.74 -23.66
C ASP A 410 -1.52 35.24 -24.95
N ASN A 411 -1.07 34.14 -25.57
CA ASN A 411 -1.75 33.54 -26.71
C ASN A 411 -1.30 32.09 -26.95
N ARG A 412 -1.35 31.25 -25.91
CA ARG A 412 -0.85 29.88 -26.00
C ARG A 412 -1.70 28.93 -25.16
N MET A 413 -2.08 27.80 -25.75
CA MET A 413 -2.64 26.64 -25.07
C MET A 413 -1.65 25.50 -25.21
N GLU A 414 -0.88 25.26 -24.17
CA GLU A 414 0.08 24.15 -24.10
C GLU A 414 -0.68 22.80 -24.16
N SER A 415 -0.06 21.78 -24.75
CA SER A 415 -0.71 20.47 -24.90
C SER A 415 -1.10 19.83 -23.56
N PHE A 416 -0.30 20.05 -22.51
CA PHE A 416 -0.57 19.57 -21.16
C PHE A 416 -1.86 20.10 -20.54
N PHE A 417 -2.42 21.21 -21.03
CA PHE A 417 -3.70 21.68 -20.50
C PHE A 417 -4.80 20.63 -20.71
N LEU A 418 -4.79 19.97 -21.88
CA LEU A 418 -5.69 18.87 -22.20
C LEU A 418 -5.29 17.57 -21.49
N ALA A 419 -3.99 17.24 -21.46
CA ALA A 419 -3.50 15.97 -20.92
C ALA A 419 -3.47 15.91 -19.40
N GLU A 420 -3.27 17.03 -18.72
CA GLU A 420 -2.98 17.06 -17.29
C GLU A 420 -4.01 17.87 -16.52
N THR A 421 -4.07 19.19 -16.74
CA THR A 421 -4.89 20.10 -15.92
C THR A 421 -6.36 19.69 -15.94
N ILE A 422 -6.91 19.46 -17.14
CA ILE A 422 -8.30 19.00 -17.28
C ILE A 422 -8.47 17.55 -16.79
N LYS A 423 -7.49 16.67 -17.02
CA LYS A 423 -7.55 15.26 -16.60
C LYS A 423 -7.64 15.18 -15.08
N TYR A 424 -6.78 15.86 -14.33
CA TYR A 424 -6.81 15.88 -12.87
C TYR A 424 -8.05 16.60 -12.31
N LEU A 425 -8.48 17.72 -12.92
CA LEU A 425 -9.76 18.36 -12.59
C LEU A 425 -10.94 17.40 -12.78
N TYR A 426 -10.93 16.58 -13.82
CA TYR A 426 -12.01 15.61 -14.06
C TYR A 426 -11.96 14.47 -13.06
N LEU A 427 -10.76 13.90 -12.83
CA LEU A 427 -10.54 12.76 -11.94
C LEU A 427 -10.89 13.04 -10.49
N ILE A 428 -10.63 14.25 -9.97
CA ILE A 428 -10.99 14.59 -8.59
C ILE A 428 -12.51 14.64 -8.38
N PHE A 429 -13.29 14.97 -9.41
CA PHE A 429 -14.76 14.94 -9.36
C PHE A 429 -15.38 13.62 -9.84
N ASP A 430 -14.59 12.66 -10.33
CA ASP A 430 -15.04 11.36 -10.82
C ASP A 430 -14.48 10.21 -9.96
N GLU A 431 -15.09 9.96 -8.79
CA GLU A 431 -14.58 8.97 -7.84
C GLU A 431 -14.61 7.53 -8.36
N ASP A 432 -15.55 7.21 -9.24
CA ASP A 432 -15.73 5.88 -9.83
C ASP A 432 -14.88 5.67 -11.10
N ASN A 433 -14.00 6.63 -11.43
CA ASN A 433 -13.13 6.48 -12.59
C ASN A 433 -12.21 5.27 -12.44
N PHE A 434 -12.01 4.53 -13.53
CA PHE A 434 -11.21 3.30 -13.51
C PHE A 434 -9.74 3.50 -13.16
N LEU A 435 -9.22 4.71 -13.37
CA LEU A 435 -7.86 5.08 -12.97
C LEU A 435 -7.68 5.15 -11.44
N HIS A 436 -8.78 5.21 -10.68
CA HIS A 436 -8.75 5.12 -9.21
C HIS A 436 -8.68 3.68 -8.67
N ASN A 437 -8.53 2.68 -9.54
CA ASN A 437 -8.41 1.29 -9.09
C ASN A 437 -7.15 1.12 -8.21
N ASN A 438 -7.36 0.55 -7.02
CA ASN A 438 -6.37 0.41 -5.95
C ASN A 438 -5.73 -0.99 -5.91
N GLY A 439 -5.89 -1.81 -6.96
CA GLY A 439 -5.35 -3.17 -7.01
C GLY A 439 -6.31 -4.27 -6.51
N LEU A 440 -7.49 -3.92 -6.00
CA LEU A 440 -8.46 -4.91 -5.51
C LEU A 440 -9.17 -5.67 -6.63
N TYR A 441 -9.21 -5.09 -7.83
CA TYR A 441 -9.83 -5.67 -9.02
C TYR A 441 -8.80 -5.75 -10.14
N SER A 442 -8.85 -6.83 -10.92
CA SER A 442 -8.02 -6.99 -12.11
C SER A 442 -8.72 -7.86 -13.15
N ILE A 443 -8.33 -7.69 -14.41
CA ILE A 443 -8.87 -8.44 -15.54
C ILE A 443 -7.81 -9.43 -16.00
N LYS A 444 -8.12 -10.72 -15.91
CA LYS A 444 -7.25 -11.76 -16.47
C LYS A 444 -7.27 -11.66 -18.01
N HIS A 445 -6.10 -11.42 -18.59
CA HIS A 445 -5.87 -11.38 -20.03
C HIS A 445 -5.00 -12.56 -20.46
N GLN A 446 -5.37 -13.19 -21.57
CA GLN A 446 -4.62 -14.30 -22.15
C GLN A 446 -3.77 -13.78 -23.30
N THR A 447 -2.46 -14.02 -23.21
CA THR A 447 -1.49 -13.75 -24.27
C THR A 447 -0.99 -15.07 -24.86
N PRO A 448 -0.34 -15.07 -26.03
CA PRO A 448 0.28 -16.28 -26.58
C PRO A 448 1.39 -16.87 -25.68
N THR A 449 1.99 -16.06 -24.81
CA THR A 449 3.10 -16.44 -23.92
C THR A 449 2.65 -16.89 -22.52
N GLY A 450 1.43 -16.51 -22.08
CA GLY A 450 0.88 -16.85 -20.78
C GLY A 450 -0.42 -16.10 -20.45
N SER A 451 -0.78 -16.03 -19.17
CA SER A 451 -1.86 -15.16 -18.70
C SER A 451 -1.29 -14.07 -17.81
N CYS A 452 -1.76 -12.83 -17.99
CA CYS A 452 -1.42 -11.71 -17.12
C CYS A 452 -2.69 -11.05 -16.56
N PHE A 453 -2.51 -10.15 -15.62
CA PHE A 453 -3.59 -9.37 -15.01
C PHE A 453 -3.43 -7.91 -15.42
N LEU A 454 -4.48 -7.36 -16.02
CA LEU A 454 -4.55 -5.98 -16.46
C LEU A 454 -5.50 -5.19 -15.59
N GLU A 455 -5.43 -3.86 -15.72
CA GLU A 455 -6.21 -2.89 -14.98
C GLU A 455 -6.08 -3.11 -13.47
N THR A 456 -4.87 -3.45 -12.98
CA THR A 456 -4.64 -3.69 -11.55
C THR A 456 -4.61 -2.36 -10.80
N SER A 457 -3.70 -1.49 -11.20
CA SER A 457 -3.53 -0.12 -10.73
C SER A 457 -2.77 0.68 -11.77
N TYR A 458 -2.84 2.01 -11.67
CA TYR A 458 -2.22 2.91 -12.64
C TYR A 458 -1.21 3.83 -11.97
N ILE A 459 -0.08 4.04 -12.63
CA ILE A 459 0.89 5.08 -12.29
C ILE A 459 0.95 6.06 -13.45
N PHE A 460 0.69 7.33 -13.16
CA PHE A 460 0.84 8.41 -14.13
C PHE A 460 2.32 8.72 -14.33
N ASN A 461 2.77 8.94 -15.56
CA ASN A 461 4.06 9.62 -15.77
C ASN A 461 3.96 11.11 -15.34
N THR A 462 5.02 11.90 -15.58
CA THR A 462 5.03 13.33 -15.22
C THR A 462 4.15 14.19 -16.12
N GLU A 463 3.65 13.66 -17.24
CA GLU A 463 2.73 14.32 -18.18
C GLU A 463 1.30 13.73 -18.05
N ALA A 464 0.97 13.22 -16.87
CA ALA A 464 -0.31 12.58 -16.53
C ALA A 464 -0.74 11.42 -17.46
N HIS A 465 0.18 10.72 -18.12
CA HIS A 465 -0.13 9.53 -18.91
C HIS A 465 -0.17 8.27 -18.03
N PRO A 466 -1.33 7.62 -17.85
CA PRO A 466 -1.45 6.44 -16.99
C PRO A 466 -0.84 5.20 -17.64
N ILE A 467 0.00 4.50 -16.89
CA ILE A 467 0.57 3.19 -17.21
C ILE A 467 -0.01 2.15 -16.24
N ASP A 468 -0.58 1.07 -16.78
CA ASP A 468 -1.09 -0.06 -16.00
C ASP A 468 0.08 -0.89 -15.45
N VAL A 469 0.20 -0.99 -14.12
CA VAL A 469 1.26 -1.75 -13.46
C VAL A 469 1.22 -3.22 -13.86
N GLY A 470 0.03 -3.80 -14.02
CA GLY A 470 -0.14 -5.20 -14.40
C GLY A 470 0.33 -5.51 -15.83
N SER A 471 0.30 -4.51 -16.71
CA SER A 471 0.67 -4.68 -18.12
C SER A 471 2.15 -5.01 -18.33
N LEU A 472 3.03 -4.59 -17.42
CA LEU A 472 4.48 -4.83 -17.47
C LEU A 472 4.86 -6.32 -17.35
N GLU A 473 3.96 -7.13 -16.82
CA GLU A 473 4.16 -8.57 -16.63
C GLU A 473 3.65 -9.39 -17.82
N CYS A 474 2.91 -8.78 -18.75
CA CYS A 474 2.23 -9.52 -19.83
C CYS A 474 3.16 -10.11 -20.89
N CYS A 475 4.36 -9.56 -21.04
CA CYS A 475 5.21 -9.80 -22.20
C CYS A 475 6.53 -10.49 -21.88
N LYS A 476 6.79 -10.79 -20.60
CA LYS A 476 8.01 -11.49 -20.15
C LYS A 476 8.17 -12.83 -20.87
N SER A 477 9.39 -13.12 -21.31
CA SER A 477 9.72 -14.43 -21.86
C SER A 477 9.85 -15.47 -20.74
N LYS A 478 9.41 -16.71 -20.98
CA LYS A 478 9.59 -17.84 -20.04
C LYS A 478 11.06 -18.14 -19.66
N HIS A 479 12.03 -17.54 -20.36
CA HIS A 479 13.45 -17.75 -20.13
C HIS A 479 14.06 -16.76 -19.10
N GLU A 480 13.44 -15.60 -18.88
CA GLU A 480 13.93 -14.57 -17.94
C GLU A 480 13.43 -14.75 -16.50
N GLU A 481 12.41 -15.59 -16.28
CA GLU A 481 11.94 -15.98 -14.94
C GLU A 481 13.03 -16.73 -14.14
N GLU A 482 13.96 -17.42 -14.82
CA GLU A 482 14.99 -18.24 -14.19
C GLU A 482 16.31 -17.48 -13.91
N GLU A 483 16.69 -16.46 -14.70
CA GLU A 483 17.96 -15.73 -14.54
C GLU A 483 17.88 -14.51 -13.61
N ASN A 484 16.74 -13.80 -13.56
CA ASN A 484 16.60 -12.58 -12.74
C ASN A 484 16.34 -12.84 -11.26
N LEU A 485 15.86 -14.05 -10.92
CA LEU A 485 15.57 -14.42 -9.54
C LEU A 485 16.85 -14.43 -8.69
N GLU A 486 17.98 -14.87 -9.26
CA GLU A 486 19.29 -14.94 -8.60
C GLU A 486 19.91 -13.55 -8.37
N TYR A 487 19.64 -12.58 -9.27
CA TYR A 487 20.12 -11.20 -9.17
C TYR A 487 19.29 -10.34 -8.20
N TYR A 488 17.96 -10.51 -8.20
CA TYR A 488 17.05 -9.88 -7.23
C TYR A 488 17.29 -10.37 -5.80
N LEU A 489 17.59 -11.65 -5.63
CA LEU A 489 17.99 -12.26 -4.35
C LEU A 489 19.25 -11.61 -3.77
N LEU A 490 20.25 -11.35 -4.62
CA LEU A 490 21.52 -10.73 -4.23
C LEU A 490 21.35 -9.25 -3.84
N LEU A 491 20.52 -8.50 -4.57
CA LEU A 491 20.26 -7.08 -4.30
C LEU A 491 19.34 -6.86 -3.09
N SER A 492 18.35 -7.73 -2.89
CA SER A 492 17.47 -7.69 -1.71
C SER A 492 18.26 -8.00 -0.43
N ALA A 493 19.17 -9.00 -0.48
CA ALA A 493 20.09 -9.31 0.62
C ALA A 493 21.05 -8.14 0.97
N MET A 494 21.42 -7.32 -0.03
CA MET A 494 22.26 -6.13 0.18
C MET A 494 21.47 -4.90 0.69
N LYS A 495 20.18 -4.75 0.34
CA LYS A 495 19.30 -3.65 0.78
C LYS A 495 18.94 -3.72 2.27
N THR A 496 18.81 -4.91 2.85
CA THR A 496 18.46 -5.11 4.28
C THR A 496 19.57 -4.68 5.26
N LEU A 497 20.73 -4.22 4.75
CA LEU A 497 21.89 -3.87 5.55
C LEU A 497 22.03 -2.38 5.93
N LYS A 498 21.17 -1.44 5.48
CA LYS A 498 21.54 0.01 5.48
C LYS A 498 20.81 1.04 6.38
N HIS A 499 19.72 0.75 7.11
CA HIS A 499 19.15 1.67 8.13
C HIS A 499 18.73 0.84 9.36
N ASP A 500 19.07 1.09 10.63
CA ASP A 500 19.64 2.22 11.35
C ASP A 500 20.42 1.71 12.60
N LYS A 501 21.17 2.61 13.28
CA LYS A 501 22.30 2.40 14.26
C LYS A 501 23.70 2.40 13.64
N ILE A 502 23.80 2.22 12.32
CA ILE A 502 25.06 2.19 11.58
C ILE A 502 25.79 3.54 11.63
N PHE A 503 25.17 4.68 11.88
CA PHE A 503 25.95 5.91 12.09
C PHE A 503 26.79 5.83 13.37
N PHE A 504 26.22 5.32 14.47
CA PHE A 504 26.97 5.11 15.71
C PHE A 504 27.96 3.94 15.55
N THR A 505 27.59 2.85 14.87
CA THR A 505 28.51 1.73 14.58
C THR A 505 29.53 2.05 13.50
N THR A 506 29.31 2.99 12.59
CA THR A 506 30.24 3.40 11.52
C THR A 506 31.18 4.44 12.03
N VAL A 507 30.72 5.41 12.83
CA VAL A 507 31.64 6.30 13.57
C VAL A 507 32.46 5.46 14.54
N LEU A 508 31.88 4.47 15.23
CA LEU A 508 32.63 3.54 16.07
C LEU A 508 33.53 2.60 15.27
N ASN A 509 33.12 2.07 14.11
CA ASN A 509 33.94 1.23 13.22
C ASN A 509 35.02 2.03 12.51
N MET A 510 34.81 3.34 12.31
CA MET A 510 35.78 4.26 11.75
C MET A 510 36.77 4.69 12.83
N VAL A 511 36.34 4.86 14.08
CA VAL A 511 37.22 5.07 15.24
C VAL A 511 38.02 3.80 15.58
N VAL A 512 37.37 2.64 15.65
CA VAL A 512 37.99 1.32 15.90
C VAL A 512 38.84 0.89 14.71
N GLY A 513 38.39 1.15 13.49
CA GLY A 513 39.12 0.91 12.24
C GLY A 513 40.30 1.87 12.05
N ALA A 514 40.17 3.14 12.45
CA ALA A 514 41.28 4.09 12.52
C ALA A 514 42.28 3.66 13.60
N LEU A 515 41.82 3.26 14.79
CA LEU A 515 42.66 2.65 15.83
C LEU A 515 43.38 1.39 15.34
N TRP A 516 42.69 0.53 14.57
CA TRP A 516 43.27 -0.67 13.96
C TRP A 516 44.30 -0.33 12.88
N GLN A 517 44.02 0.65 12.03
CA GLN A 517 44.96 1.19 11.04
C GLN A 517 46.17 1.83 11.72
N LEU A 518 45.98 2.55 12.83
CA LEU A 518 47.06 3.14 13.65
C LEU A 518 47.92 2.05 14.29
N LEU A 519 47.31 1.03 14.90
CA LEU A 519 47.98 -0.14 15.46
C LEU A 519 48.73 -0.95 14.40
N LYS A 520 48.17 -1.09 13.20
CA LYS A 520 48.77 -1.82 12.06
C LYS A 520 49.91 -1.03 11.40
N ARG A 521 49.75 0.29 11.25
CA ARG A 521 50.77 1.22 10.69
C ARG A 521 51.94 1.41 11.65
N HIS A 522 51.66 1.35 12.95
CA HIS A 522 52.68 1.36 14.00
C HIS A 522 53.07 -0.04 14.49
N ARG A 523 52.66 -1.14 13.82
CA ARG A 523 52.97 -2.51 14.26
C ARG A 523 54.47 -2.72 14.46
N LYS A 524 55.30 -2.15 13.59
CA LYS A 524 56.77 -2.22 13.69
C LYS A 524 57.30 -1.35 14.83
N LYS A 525 56.72 -0.18 15.10
CA LYS A 525 57.12 0.72 16.20
C LYS A 525 56.72 0.17 17.57
N LEU A 526 55.53 -0.44 17.70
CA LEU A 526 55.10 -1.16 18.90
C LEU A 526 55.94 -2.43 19.12
N PHE A 527 56.33 -3.13 18.05
CA PHE A 527 57.29 -4.23 18.12
C PHE A 527 58.65 -3.76 18.64
N PHE A 528 59.15 -2.62 18.17
CA PHE A 528 60.41 -1.99 18.63
C PHE A 528 60.33 -1.51 20.08
N ILE A 529 59.21 -0.93 20.51
CA ILE A 529 58.98 -0.53 21.91
C ILE A 529 58.89 -1.76 22.83
N SER A 530 58.31 -2.88 22.37
CA SER A 530 58.31 -4.16 23.10
C SER A 530 59.68 -4.86 23.13
N LEU A 531 60.56 -4.55 22.16
CA LEU A 531 61.94 -4.99 22.11
C LEU A 531 62.80 -4.27 23.18
N LEU A 532 62.47 -3.01 23.47
CA LEU A 532 63.12 -2.19 24.50
C LEU A 532 62.68 -2.52 25.94
N THR A 533 61.49 -3.11 26.12
CA THR A 533 60.92 -3.44 27.45
C THR A 533 60.89 -4.94 27.77
N GLY A 534 61.54 -5.78 26.96
CA GLY A 534 61.78 -7.20 27.28
C GLY A 534 60.52 -8.08 27.36
N GLY A 535 59.49 -7.79 26.57
CA GLY A 535 58.15 -8.36 26.76
C GLY A 535 57.49 -8.96 25.53
N ILE A 536 58.21 -9.70 24.68
CA ILE A 536 57.68 -10.25 23.40
C ILE A 536 56.43 -11.13 23.61
N ILE A 537 56.43 -11.96 24.66
CA ILE A 537 55.32 -12.90 24.92
C ILE A 537 54.08 -12.17 25.47
N ARG A 538 54.27 -11.14 26.31
CA ARG A 538 53.16 -10.38 26.91
C ARG A 538 52.50 -9.45 25.88
N GLY A 539 53.27 -8.84 24.99
CA GLY A 539 52.74 -8.02 23.90
C GLY A 539 51.93 -8.84 22.90
N TYR A 540 52.42 -10.02 22.52
CA TYR A 540 51.68 -10.92 21.63
C TYR A 540 50.42 -11.49 22.29
N ALA A 541 50.48 -11.87 23.57
CA ALA A 541 49.32 -12.35 24.32
C ALA A 541 48.26 -11.25 24.50
N ALA A 542 48.65 -10.00 24.81
CA ALA A 542 47.74 -8.87 24.92
C ALA A 542 47.10 -8.52 23.56
N PHE A 543 47.88 -8.56 22.48
CA PHE A 543 47.36 -8.37 21.12
C PHE A 543 46.36 -9.47 20.74
N ARG A 544 46.67 -10.74 21.05
CA ARG A 544 45.78 -11.86 20.77
C ARG A 544 44.51 -11.80 21.63
N PHE A 545 44.62 -11.45 22.91
CA PHE A 545 43.48 -11.25 23.80
C PHE A 545 42.59 -10.09 23.34
N MET A 546 43.17 -8.95 22.98
CA MET A 546 42.42 -7.83 22.40
C MET A 546 41.75 -8.23 21.08
N ASN A 547 42.43 -8.97 20.21
CA ASN A 547 41.85 -9.44 18.96
C ASN A 547 40.68 -10.40 19.20
N THR A 548 40.81 -11.35 20.13
CA THR A 548 39.72 -12.26 20.50
C THR A 548 38.57 -11.53 21.17
N LYS A 549 38.85 -10.55 22.05
CA LYS A 549 37.82 -9.76 22.74
C LYS A 549 37.09 -8.82 21.76
N LEU A 550 37.81 -8.24 20.80
CA LEU A 550 37.22 -7.41 19.74
C LEU A 550 36.31 -8.25 18.82
N GLN A 551 36.75 -9.45 18.42
CA GLN A 551 35.93 -10.40 17.66
C GLN A 551 34.71 -10.88 18.44
N SER A 552 34.87 -11.14 19.75
CA SER A 552 33.75 -11.48 20.64
C SER A 552 32.73 -10.36 20.74
N MET A 553 33.17 -9.09 20.87
CA MET A 553 32.26 -7.94 20.90
C MET A 553 31.59 -7.68 19.56
N LEU A 554 32.30 -7.89 18.44
CA LEU A 554 31.73 -7.80 17.09
C LEU A 554 30.65 -8.86 16.88
N ASN A 555 30.90 -10.10 17.29
CA ASN A 555 29.92 -11.19 17.19
C ASN A 555 28.71 -10.99 18.12
N GLU A 556 28.93 -10.50 19.35
CA GLU A 556 27.84 -10.14 20.27
C GLU A 556 27.02 -8.96 19.72
N GLN A 557 27.65 -7.97 19.09
CA GLN A 557 26.95 -6.85 18.45
C GLN A 557 26.19 -7.27 17.19
N GLU A 558 26.74 -8.13 16.34
CA GLU A 558 26.02 -8.70 15.19
C GLU A 558 24.78 -9.47 15.63
N LYS A 559 24.91 -10.27 16.70
CA LYS A 559 23.78 -10.98 17.31
C LYS A 559 22.73 -10.02 17.86
N MET A 560 23.13 -8.96 18.56
CA MET A 560 22.21 -7.94 19.08
C MET A 560 21.52 -7.13 17.98
N VAL A 561 22.22 -6.79 16.89
CA VAL A 561 21.64 -6.06 15.74
C VAL A 561 20.67 -6.96 14.99
N LEU A 562 20.97 -8.25 14.87
CA LEU A 562 20.08 -9.24 14.28
C LEU A 562 18.83 -9.44 15.14
N ASP A 563 18.97 -9.56 16.46
CA ASP A 563 17.85 -9.63 17.41
C ASP A 563 16.99 -8.36 17.42
N TRP A 564 17.61 -7.18 17.25
CA TRP A 564 16.87 -5.92 17.09
C TRP A 564 16.11 -5.84 15.76
N LYS A 565 16.72 -6.25 14.63
CA LYS A 565 16.03 -6.32 13.33
C LYS A 565 14.86 -7.30 13.35
N LYS A 566 15.02 -8.45 14.03
CA LYS A 566 13.96 -9.44 14.25
C LYS A 566 12.78 -8.84 14.99
N GLN A 567 13.05 -8.12 16.09
CA GLN A 567 12.03 -7.48 16.89
C GLN A 567 11.32 -6.35 16.12
N LEU A 568 12.05 -5.58 15.31
CA LEU A 568 11.47 -4.52 14.47
C LEU A 568 10.56 -5.08 13.38
N TYR A 569 10.98 -6.16 12.69
CA TYR A 569 10.18 -6.80 11.64
C TYR A 569 8.90 -7.43 12.18
N TYR A 570 9.00 -8.12 13.32
CA TYR A 570 7.84 -8.66 14.04
C TYR A 570 6.88 -7.55 14.47
N THR A 571 7.39 -6.49 15.08
CA THR A 571 6.58 -5.35 15.55
C THR A 571 5.89 -4.64 14.38
N HIS A 572 6.59 -4.42 13.27
CA HIS A 572 6.04 -3.79 12.09
C HIS A 572 4.93 -4.62 11.43
N ASN A 573 5.15 -5.92 11.23
CA ASN A 573 4.12 -6.80 10.66
C ASN A 573 2.93 -6.96 11.58
N ARG A 574 3.15 -6.99 12.90
CA ARG A 574 2.08 -6.98 13.89
C ARG A 574 1.23 -5.72 13.77
N ASP A 575 1.85 -4.54 13.75
CA ASP A 575 1.13 -3.26 13.69
C ASP A 575 0.36 -3.11 12.35
N LEU A 576 0.93 -3.60 11.25
CA LEU A 576 0.27 -3.69 9.94
C LEU A 576 -0.92 -4.67 9.95
N SER A 577 -0.78 -5.80 10.66
CA SER A 577 -1.86 -6.80 10.80
C SER A 577 -3.03 -6.28 11.61
N LEU A 578 -2.75 -5.53 12.67
CA LEU A 578 -3.78 -4.88 13.48
C LEU A 578 -4.55 -3.83 12.67
N LYS A 579 -3.84 -3.06 11.83
CA LYS A 579 -4.47 -2.10 10.92
C LYS A 579 -5.31 -2.80 9.85
N THR A 580 -4.78 -3.86 9.23
CA THR A 580 -5.50 -4.68 8.25
C THR A 580 -6.75 -5.34 8.86
N GLY A 581 -6.64 -5.84 10.09
CA GLY A 581 -7.77 -6.40 10.85
C GLY A 581 -8.86 -5.35 11.13
N ALA A 582 -8.48 -4.11 11.45
CA ALA A 582 -9.42 -3.02 11.65
C ALA A 582 -10.17 -2.64 10.35
N ASP A 583 -9.48 -2.65 9.21
CA ASP A 583 -10.06 -2.35 7.90
C ASP A 583 -11.03 -3.45 7.44
N ILE A 584 -10.62 -4.71 7.56
CA ILE A 584 -11.49 -5.89 7.31
C ILE A 584 -12.74 -5.82 8.20
N PHE A 585 -12.58 -5.42 9.46
CA PHE A 585 -13.68 -5.36 10.40
C PHE A 585 -14.68 -4.24 10.10
N SER A 586 -14.20 -3.09 9.61
CA SER A 586 -15.09 -2.03 9.11
C SER A 586 -16.02 -2.58 8.02
N GLN A 587 -15.47 -3.39 7.11
CA GLN A 587 -16.26 -4.05 6.06
C GLN A 587 -17.28 -5.06 6.62
N VAL A 588 -16.90 -5.83 7.64
CA VAL A 588 -17.83 -6.74 8.34
C VAL A 588 -18.98 -5.99 9.00
N CYS A 589 -18.71 -4.83 9.61
CA CYS A 589 -19.76 -4.00 10.22
C CYS A 589 -20.77 -3.51 9.17
N ILE A 590 -20.28 -3.08 8.01
CA ILE A 590 -21.12 -2.67 6.87
C ILE A 590 -22.01 -3.85 6.42
N ASN A 591 -21.42 -5.04 6.26
CA ASN A 591 -22.15 -6.23 5.81
C ASN A 591 -23.20 -6.69 6.85
N LEU A 592 -22.87 -6.63 8.14
CA LEU A 592 -23.83 -6.93 9.21
C LEU A 592 -24.99 -5.92 9.21
N ASN A 593 -24.72 -4.64 8.97
CA ASN A 593 -25.78 -3.64 8.90
C ASN A 593 -26.72 -3.87 7.71
N GLN A 594 -26.19 -4.35 6.58
CA GLN A 594 -27.00 -4.76 5.42
C GLN A 594 -27.80 -6.05 5.68
N THR A 595 -27.25 -6.99 6.46
CA THR A 595 -27.86 -8.32 6.68
C THR A 595 -28.98 -8.30 7.72
N PHE A 596 -28.96 -7.33 8.64
CA PHE A 596 -29.89 -7.20 9.74
C PHE A 596 -30.70 -5.89 9.57
N GLU A 597 -31.87 -5.97 8.92
CA GLU A 597 -32.72 -4.83 8.51
C GLU A 597 -33.48 -4.14 9.67
N CYS A 598 -32.83 -3.91 10.82
CA CYS A 598 -33.50 -3.37 12.01
C CYS A 598 -34.09 -1.97 11.78
N GLU A 599 -33.49 -1.15 10.91
CA GLU A 599 -33.99 0.21 10.60
C GLU A 599 -35.26 0.17 9.74
N THR A 600 -35.32 -0.74 8.77
CA THR A 600 -36.52 -1.01 7.97
C THR A 600 -37.67 -1.49 8.86
N LEU A 601 -37.39 -2.41 9.79
CA LEU A 601 -38.38 -2.91 10.75
C LEU A 601 -38.89 -1.80 11.69
N LEU A 602 -38.00 -0.91 12.16
CA LEU A 602 -38.38 0.26 12.97
C LEU A 602 -39.26 1.25 12.20
N GLN A 603 -38.96 1.50 10.92
CA GLN A 603 -39.80 2.35 10.07
C GLN A 603 -41.18 1.73 9.84
N GLN A 604 -41.24 0.43 9.52
CA GLN A 604 -42.51 -0.29 9.34
C GLN A 604 -43.37 -0.31 10.62
N LEU A 605 -42.73 -0.43 11.79
CA LEU A 605 -43.39 -0.32 13.09
C LEU A 605 -44.02 1.05 13.33
N SER A 606 -43.40 2.13 12.83
CA SER A 606 -43.89 3.50 12.99
C SER A 606 -45.12 3.82 12.13
N ILE A 607 -45.24 3.19 10.96
CA ILE A 607 -46.29 3.48 9.97
C ILE A 607 -47.51 2.55 10.14
N THR A 608 -47.29 1.32 10.59
CA THR A 608 -48.36 0.32 10.75
C THR A 608 -49.35 0.78 11.83
N SER A 609 -50.66 0.59 11.64
CA SER A 609 -51.69 0.88 12.64
C SER A 609 -52.32 -0.38 13.25
N ASP A 610 -52.21 -1.53 12.58
CA ASP A 610 -52.74 -2.83 13.04
C ASP A 610 -51.95 -3.41 14.22
N SER A 611 -52.67 -3.87 15.24
CA SER A 611 -52.07 -4.35 16.50
C SER A 611 -51.43 -5.73 16.38
N THR A 612 -51.95 -6.60 15.49
CA THR A 612 -51.41 -7.94 15.24
C THR A 612 -50.10 -7.84 14.47
N THR A 613 -50.08 -7.07 13.39
CA THR A 613 -48.89 -6.79 12.57
C THR A 613 -47.80 -6.08 13.37
N LYS A 614 -48.15 -5.11 14.24
CA LYS A 614 -47.19 -4.47 15.15
C LYS A 614 -46.52 -5.48 16.08
N ARG A 615 -47.28 -6.42 16.63
CA ARG A 615 -46.73 -7.45 17.51
C ARG A 615 -45.73 -8.32 16.75
N GLU A 616 -46.08 -8.78 15.55
CA GLU A 616 -45.19 -9.58 14.71
C GLU A 616 -43.89 -8.84 14.35
N LEU A 617 -43.98 -7.56 14.00
CA LEU A 617 -42.81 -6.71 13.71
C LEU A 617 -41.93 -6.50 14.96
N TRP A 618 -42.52 -6.32 16.14
CA TRP A 618 -41.77 -6.27 17.40
C TRP A 618 -41.05 -7.59 17.71
N GLU A 619 -41.66 -8.73 17.39
CA GLU A 619 -41.03 -10.04 17.57
C GLU A 619 -39.85 -10.25 16.63
N GLN A 620 -39.96 -9.78 15.39
CA GLN A 620 -38.87 -9.82 14.40
C GLN A 620 -37.74 -8.87 14.78
N LEU A 621 -38.05 -7.64 15.16
CA LEU A 621 -37.05 -6.65 15.57
C LEU A 621 -36.24 -7.12 16.77
N ARG A 622 -36.89 -7.79 17.74
CA ARG A 622 -36.20 -8.44 18.87
C ARG A 622 -35.16 -9.45 18.38
N ILE A 623 -35.52 -10.32 17.44
CA ILE A 623 -34.63 -11.40 17.01
C ILE A 623 -33.43 -10.81 16.26
N GLU A 624 -33.67 -9.86 15.36
CA GLU A 624 -32.61 -9.27 14.55
C GLU A 624 -31.68 -8.36 15.38
N CYS A 625 -32.19 -7.56 16.33
CA CYS A 625 -31.34 -6.71 17.18
C CYS A 625 -30.38 -7.52 18.08
N PHE A 626 -30.86 -8.57 18.73
CA PHE A 626 -30.01 -9.42 19.57
C PHE A 626 -29.05 -10.26 18.73
N SER A 627 -29.52 -10.80 17.59
CA SER A 627 -28.65 -11.56 16.67
C SER A 627 -27.52 -10.70 16.12
N ARG A 628 -27.79 -9.43 15.78
CA ARG A 628 -26.79 -8.49 15.25
C ARG A 628 -25.70 -8.18 16.27
N LEU A 629 -26.07 -7.89 17.53
CA LEU A 629 -25.11 -7.60 18.60
C LEU A 629 -24.23 -8.82 18.95
N ILE A 630 -24.83 -10.01 19.03
CA ILE A 630 -24.11 -11.25 19.33
C ILE A 630 -23.16 -11.59 18.17
N THR A 631 -23.62 -11.46 16.92
CA THR A 631 -22.79 -11.74 15.75
C THR A 631 -21.60 -10.79 15.63
N PHE A 632 -21.80 -9.50 15.93
CA PHE A 632 -20.73 -8.50 16.00
C PHE A 632 -19.62 -8.97 16.96
N SER A 633 -19.99 -9.37 18.17
CA SER A 633 -19.05 -9.80 19.22
C SER A 633 -18.21 -11.02 18.80
N TYR A 634 -18.87 -12.05 18.23
CA TYR A 634 -18.20 -13.27 17.79
C TYR A 634 -17.31 -13.04 16.56
N SER A 635 -17.80 -12.30 15.56
CA SER A 635 -17.06 -12.03 14.33
C SER A 635 -15.81 -11.17 14.56
N SER A 636 -15.91 -10.15 15.44
CA SER A 636 -14.77 -9.32 15.86
C SER A 636 -13.63 -10.16 16.44
N SER A 637 -13.98 -11.02 17.38
CA SER A 637 -13.03 -11.84 18.12
C SER A 637 -12.37 -12.88 17.20
N PHE A 638 -13.16 -13.51 16.35
CA PHE A 638 -12.70 -14.57 15.45
C PHE A 638 -11.73 -14.05 14.38
N ILE A 639 -12.06 -12.95 13.70
CA ILE A 639 -11.24 -12.39 12.61
C ILE A 639 -9.92 -11.84 13.15
N LEU A 640 -9.94 -11.18 14.31
CA LEU A 640 -8.73 -10.67 14.95
C LEU A 640 -7.78 -11.82 15.32
N SER A 641 -8.27 -12.83 16.02
CA SER A 641 -7.47 -13.99 16.42
C SER A 641 -6.91 -14.76 15.23
N LEU A 642 -7.67 -14.88 14.14
CA LEU A 642 -7.22 -15.56 12.92
C LEU A 642 -6.15 -14.75 12.17
N THR A 643 -6.35 -13.44 12.03
CA THR A 643 -5.42 -12.55 11.30
C THR A 643 -4.07 -12.48 12.02
N GLU A 644 -4.08 -12.29 13.33
CA GLU A 644 -2.86 -12.23 14.15
C GLU A 644 -2.09 -13.56 14.09
N LEU A 645 -2.81 -14.69 14.10
CA LEU A 645 -2.21 -16.01 14.05
C LEU A 645 -1.58 -16.34 12.68
N VAL A 646 -2.32 -16.11 11.60
CA VAL A 646 -1.84 -16.39 10.22
C VAL A 646 -0.62 -15.54 9.89
N VAL A 647 -0.61 -14.26 10.28
CA VAL A 647 0.55 -13.39 10.04
C VAL A 647 1.75 -13.76 10.92
N SER A 648 1.51 -14.19 12.16
CA SER A 648 2.58 -14.64 13.06
C SER A 648 3.23 -15.95 12.57
N ALA A 649 2.43 -16.89 12.04
CA ALA A 649 2.94 -18.11 11.42
C ALA A 649 3.77 -17.84 10.15
N LEU A 650 3.29 -16.96 9.27
CA LEU A 650 4.04 -16.52 8.08
C LEU A 650 5.36 -15.83 8.46
N SER A 651 5.33 -14.97 9.48
CA SER A 651 6.50 -14.26 9.99
C SER A 651 7.56 -15.22 10.56
N GLY A 652 7.13 -16.29 11.26
CA GLY A 652 8.02 -17.33 11.80
C GLY A 652 8.67 -18.18 10.70
N ARG A 653 7.95 -18.50 9.62
CA ARG A 653 8.51 -19.29 8.51
C ARG A 653 9.50 -18.49 7.65
N LEU A 654 9.18 -17.21 7.39
CA LEU A 654 10.10 -16.23 6.78
C LEU A 654 11.42 -16.18 7.56
N TYR A 655 11.34 -16.23 8.89
CA TYR A 655 12.50 -16.26 9.77
C TYR A 655 13.36 -17.52 9.60
N SER A 656 12.76 -18.72 9.57
CA SER A 656 13.51 -20.00 9.47
C SER A 656 14.30 -20.11 8.16
N GLN A 657 13.69 -19.69 7.04
CA GLN A 657 14.34 -19.68 5.73
C GLN A 657 15.55 -18.73 5.67
N SER A 658 15.48 -17.58 6.36
CA SER A 658 16.60 -16.63 6.44
C SER A 658 17.81 -17.16 7.24
N GLN A 659 17.58 -18.05 8.23
CA GLN A 659 18.64 -18.65 9.05
C GLN A 659 19.39 -19.77 8.31
N GLN A 660 18.68 -20.59 7.53
CA GLN A 660 19.30 -21.69 6.77
C GLN A 660 20.27 -21.19 5.68
N GLN A 661 20.06 -19.99 5.15
CA GLN A 661 20.97 -19.37 4.17
C GLN A 661 22.30 -18.88 4.76
N GLN A 662 22.45 -18.78 6.09
CA GLN A 662 23.68 -18.26 6.72
C GLN A 662 24.59 -19.34 7.35
N GLN A 663 24.17 -20.62 7.41
CA GLN A 663 24.94 -21.71 8.05
C GLN A 663 25.75 -22.59 7.07
N THR A 664 26.33 -22.05 5.99
CA THR A 664 27.41 -22.75 5.26
C THR A 664 28.78 -22.19 5.68
N PRO A 665 29.59 -22.93 6.47
CA PRO A 665 30.94 -22.51 6.78
C PRO A 665 31.86 -22.76 5.57
N LEU A 666 32.52 -21.71 5.09
CA LEU A 666 33.71 -21.81 4.25
C LEU A 666 34.81 -22.57 5.00
N SER A 667 34.96 -23.87 4.72
CA SER A 667 36.19 -24.60 4.98
C SER A 667 36.90 -24.93 3.67
N ALA A 668 38.09 -24.36 3.50
CA ALA A 668 38.96 -24.53 2.35
C ALA A 668 39.52 -25.96 2.25
N THR A 669 39.60 -26.52 1.03
CA THR A 669 40.84 -26.91 0.30
C THR A 669 40.63 -28.07 -0.70
N THR A 670 41.11 -27.84 -1.95
CA THR A 670 41.58 -28.82 -2.98
C THR A 670 40.66 -29.92 -3.51
N ALA A 671 40.28 -29.83 -4.80
CA ALA A 671 40.71 -30.71 -5.92
C ALA A 671 39.74 -30.70 -7.12
N LYS A 672 40.30 -30.77 -8.34
CA LYS A 672 39.61 -30.88 -9.64
C LYS A 672 38.77 -32.17 -9.75
N SER A 673 37.57 -32.10 -10.36
CA SER A 673 37.19 -32.81 -11.60
C SER A 673 35.66 -32.88 -11.79
N SER A 674 35.29 -32.93 -13.08
CA SER A 674 33.97 -33.13 -13.69
C SER A 674 33.09 -34.23 -13.07
N TYR A 675 31.80 -33.94 -12.87
CA TYR A 675 30.62 -34.64 -13.46
C TYR A 675 29.34 -34.28 -12.67
N ALA A 676 28.27 -34.04 -13.44
CA ALA A 676 26.86 -34.31 -13.16
C ALA A 676 26.14 -33.68 -11.94
N GLU A 677 25.13 -32.88 -12.29
CA GLU A 677 23.74 -32.93 -11.82
C GLU A 677 23.39 -32.78 -10.32
N SER A 678 22.41 -31.87 -10.15
CA SER A 678 21.28 -31.92 -9.22
C SER A 678 21.38 -31.14 -7.90
N SER A 679 20.50 -30.13 -7.82
CA SER A 679 19.82 -29.60 -6.61
C SER A 679 20.68 -28.75 -5.64
N GLN A 680 20.25 -27.59 -5.14
CA GLN A 680 18.92 -27.29 -4.61
C GLN A 680 18.56 -25.79 -4.67
N ASN A 681 17.40 -25.53 -5.26
CA ASN A 681 16.51 -24.39 -4.98
C ASN A 681 16.12 -24.39 -3.50
N HIS A 682 16.37 -23.31 -2.75
CA HIS A 682 15.63 -22.98 -1.53
C HIS A 682 15.04 -21.57 -1.67
N SER A 683 13.76 -21.60 -2.00
CA SER A 683 12.83 -20.54 -2.39
C SER A 683 12.61 -19.48 -1.31
N ILE A 684 12.71 -18.21 -1.71
CA ILE A 684 11.83 -17.14 -1.20
C ILE A 684 10.38 -17.62 -1.38
N ILE A 685 9.57 -17.49 -0.34
CA ILE A 685 8.16 -17.88 -0.25
C ILE A 685 7.43 -17.86 -1.60
N SER A 686 6.79 -18.98 -1.99
CA SER A 686 5.97 -18.99 -3.19
C SER A 686 4.76 -18.06 -3.00
N HIS A 687 4.47 -17.27 -4.03
CA HIS A 687 3.25 -16.47 -4.16
C HIS A 687 2.00 -17.26 -3.71
N ASP A 688 1.99 -18.57 -3.96
CA ASP A 688 0.89 -19.48 -3.60
C ASP A 688 0.66 -19.60 -2.09
N ILE A 689 1.69 -19.50 -1.25
CA ILE A 689 1.54 -19.55 0.22
C ILE A 689 0.88 -18.26 0.74
N GLN A 690 1.28 -17.11 0.20
CA GLN A 690 0.65 -15.83 0.54
C GLN A 690 -0.80 -15.78 0.05
N LEU A 691 -1.06 -16.25 -1.17
CA LEU A 691 -2.40 -16.40 -1.72
C LEU A 691 -3.26 -17.35 -0.88
N ALA A 692 -2.74 -18.50 -0.46
CA ALA A 692 -3.46 -19.45 0.39
C ALA A 692 -3.85 -18.83 1.75
N CYS A 693 -2.95 -18.06 2.37
CA CYS A 693 -3.26 -17.33 3.60
C CYS A 693 -4.31 -16.23 3.40
N LEU A 694 -4.22 -15.47 2.31
CA LEU A 694 -5.23 -14.47 1.95
C LEU A 694 -6.58 -15.13 1.65
N ASP A 695 -6.60 -16.30 1.02
CA ASP A 695 -7.81 -17.07 0.76
C ASP A 695 -8.45 -17.61 2.05
N VAL A 696 -7.64 -18.03 3.04
CA VAL A 696 -8.12 -18.42 4.38
C VAL A 696 -8.78 -17.23 5.09
N ILE A 697 -8.15 -16.07 5.08
CA ILE A 697 -8.69 -14.83 5.67
C ILE A 697 -9.95 -14.39 4.91
N ARG A 698 -9.96 -14.47 3.58
CA ARG A 698 -11.10 -14.11 2.74
C ARG A 698 -12.30 -15.03 2.96
N TYR A 699 -12.09 -16.34 3.06
CA TYR A 699 -13.16 -17.28 3.36
C TYR A 699 -13.74 -17.02 4.76
N ALA A 700 -12.88 -16.81 5.76
CA ALA A 700 -13.30 -16.52 7.12
C ALA A 700 -14.15 -15.23 7.23
N THR A 701 -13.79 -14.21 6.46
CA THR A 701 -14.44 -12.89 6.46
C THR A 701 -15.73 -12.84 5.64
N VAL A 702 -15.86 -13.69 4.62
CA VAL A 702 -17.03 -13.73 3.72
C VAL A 702 -17.95 -14.90 4.06
N ASP A 703 -17.55 -16.13 3.77
CA ASP A 703 -18.42 -17.30 3.88
C ASP A 703 -18.58 -17.76 5.34
N GLY A 704 -17.49 -17.78 6.11
CA GLY A 704 -17.50 -18.13 7.53
C GLY A 704 -18.41 -17.21 8.35
N LEU A 705 -18.36 -15.91 8.06
CA LEU A 705 -19.22 -14.91 8.68
C LEU A 705 -20.71 -15.15 8.37
N ASN A 706 -21.06 -15.47 7.14
CA ASN A 706 -22.43 -15.77 6.74
C ASN A 706 -23.00 -16.99 7.47
N PHE A 707 -22.21 -18.05 7.66
CA PHE A 707 -22.62 -19.20 8.45
C PHE A 707 -22.81 -18.87 9.93
N LEU A 708 -21.91 -18.07 10.50
CA LEU A 708 -22.01 -17.60 11.88
C LEU A 708 -23.27 -16.75 12.09
N ILE A 709 -23.54 -15.79 11.19
CA ILE A 709 -24.76 -14.96 11.19
C ILE A 709 -26.01 -15.85 11.27
N GLU A 710 -26.09 -16.85 10.40
CA GLU A 710 -27.27 -17.71 10.28
C GLU A 710 -27.45 -18.62 11.50
N ASP A 711 -26.36 -19.13 12.07
CA ASP A 711 -26.41 -19.97 13.26
C ASP A 711 -26.75 -19.19 14.53
N VAL A 712 -26.21 -17.98 14.68
CA VAL A 712 -26.59 -17.06 15.76
C VAL A 712 -28.06 -16.67 15.62
N ARG A 713 -28.54 -16.35 14.40
CA ARG A 713 -29.95 -16.01 14.15
C ARG A 713 -30.89 -17.16 14.51
N LYS A 714 -30.54 -18.40 14.13
CA LYS A 714 -31.31 -19.61 14.50
C LYS A 714 -31.34 -19.85 16.01
N ALA A 715 -30.19 -19.76 16.68
CA ALA A 715 -30.09 -19.94 18.13
C ALA A 715 -30.90 -18.87 18.88
N THR A 716 -30.75 -17.62 18.48
CA THR A 716 -31.49 -16.47 19.03
C THR A 716 -32.99 -16.68 18.83
N LYS A 717 -33.43 -17.04 17.63
CA LYS A 717 -34.84 -17.33 17.35
C LYS A 717 -35.39 -18.48 18.21
N LEU A 718 -34.62 -19.56 18.39
CA LEU A 718 -35.03 -20.71 19.21
C LEU A 718 -35.23 -20.32 20.68
N ILE A 719 -34.32 -19.52 21.23
CA ILE A 719 -34.33 -19.12 22.64
C ILE A 719 -35.38 -18.03 22.89
N PHE A 720 -35.40 -16.98 22.07
CA PHE A 720 -36.31 -15.84 22.25
C PHE A 720 -37.75 -16.13 21.82
N SER A 721 -38.01 -17.12 20.96
CA SER A 721 -39.40 -17.53 20.62
C SER A 721 -40.21 -18.06 21.81
N ARG A 722 -39.54 -18.45 22.91
CA ARG A 722 -40.17 -18.97 24.13
C ARG A 722 -40.44 -17.90 25.18
N ILE A 723 -40.00 -16.67 24.93
CA ILE A 723 -40.04 -15.55 25.88
C ILE A 723 -41.05 -14.51 25.38
N PRO A 724 -42.11 -14.18 26.13
CA PRO A 724 -43.03 -13.11 25.76
C PRO A 724 -42.36 -11.72 25.83
N LEU A 725 -42.73 -10.79 24.93
CA LEU A 725 -42.22 -9.40 24.93
C LEU A 725 -42.46 -8.64 26.25
N GLN A 726 -43.54 -8.97 26.97
CA GLN A 726 -43.87 -8.36 28.25
C GLN A 726 -43.16 -9.02 29.44
N GLN A 727 -42.43 -10.12 29.24
CA GLN A 727 -41.70 -10.77 30.32
C GLN A 727 -40.67 -9.79 30.88
N MET A 728 -40.70 -9.63 32.20
CA MET A 728 -39.78 -8.80 32.94
C MET A 728 -38.49 -9.57 33.11
N LEU A 729 -37.41 -9.04 32.55
CA LEU A 729 -36.07 -9.62 32.61
C LEU A 729 -35.17 -8.70 33.41
N ASP A 730 -34.33 -9.28 34.25
CA ASP A 730 -33.20 -8.58 34.83
C ASP A 730 -31.92 -8.82 34.01
N ILE A 731 -30.80 -8.24 34.47
CA ILE A 731 -29.53 -8.38 33.73
C ILE A 731 -29.00 -9.82 33.77
N GLN A 732 -29.27 -10.55 34.85
CA GLN A 732 -28.85 -11.94 35.01
C GLN A 732 -29.62 -12.85 34.05
N ASP A 733 -30.90 -12.57 33.81
CA ASP A 733 -31.70 -13.27 32.80
C ASP A 733 -31.12 -13.07 31.39
N VAL A 734 -30.74 -11.84 31.03
CA VAL A 734 -30.11 -11.54 29.73
C VAL A 734 -28.76 -12.24 29.59
N ILE A 735 -27.93 -12.21 30.63
CA ILE A 735 -26.66 -12.94 30.70
C ILE A 735 -26.91 -14.44 30.51
N TRP A 736 -27.94 -14.98 31.17
CA TRP A 736 -28.33 -16.38 31.02
C TRP A 736 -28.71 -16.72 29.57
N TYR A 737 -29.55 -15.92 28.91
CA TYR A 737 -29.94 -16.17 27.51
C TYR A 737 -28.77 -16.09 26.53
N CYS A 738 -27.88 -15.12 26.71
CA CYS A 738 -26.69 -15.03 25.86
C CYS A 738 -25.71 -16.20 26.13
N ASN A 739 -25.59 -16.66 27.37
CA ASN A 739 -24.86 -17.87 27.72
C ASN A 739 -25.50 -19.13 27.13
N GLU A 740 -26.82 -19.21 27.04
CA GLU A 740 -27.54 -20.31 26.37
C GLU A 740 -27.34 -20.28 24.85
N ILE A 741 -27.33 -19.09 24.23
CA ILE A 741 -26.98 -18.93 22.80
C ILE A 741 -25.55 -19.42 22.58
N ARG A 742 -24.60 -18.99 23.42
CA ARG A 742 -23.22 -19.48 23.39
C ARG A 742 -23.17 -20.99 23.55
N HIS A 743 -23.84 -21.56 24.55
CA HIS A 743 -23.85 -23.00 24.78
C HIS A 743 -24.46 -23.76 23.60
N HIS A 744 -25.48 -23.20 22.93
CA HIS A 744 -26.06 -23.76 21.72
C HIS A 744 -25.05 -23.80 20.55
N LEU A 745 -24.26 -22.73 20.39
CA LEU A 745 -23.19 -22.63 19.39
C LEU A 745 -22.02 -23.58 19.72
N GLU A 746 -21.59 -23.63 20.99
CA GLU A 746 -20.54 -24.53 21.50
C GLU A 746 -20.93 -26.01 21.36
N LYS A 747 -22.18 -26.36 21.66
CA LYS A 747 -22.71 -27.72 21.52
C LYS A 747 -22.79 -28.16 20.06
N LYS A 748 -23.10 -27.23 19.15
CA LYS A 748 -23.07 -27.49 17.71
C LYS A 748 -21.64 -27.69 17.20
N SER A 749 -20.65 -26.99 17.79
CA SER A 749 -19.22 -27.19 17.51
C SER A 749 -18.68 -28.53 18.05
N THR A 750 -19.16 -29.00 19.21
CA THR A 750 -18.71 -30.27 19.83
C THR A 750 -19.43 -31.51 19.29
N VAL A 751 -20.67 -31.40 18.80
CA VAL A 751 -21.37 -32.48 18.08
C VAL A 751 -20.74 -32.74 16.69
N MET A 752 -20.00 -31.77 16.12
CA MET A 752 -19.23 -31.96 14.89
C MET A 752 -18.05 -32.93 15.07
N HIS A 753 -17.51 -33.10 16.28
CA HIS A 753 -16.43 -34.05 16.55
C HIS A 753 -16.89 -35.51 16.71
N SER A 754 -18.12 -35.77 17.16
CA SER A 754 -18.59 -37.15 17.41
C SER A 754 -19.15 -37.87 16.18
N ARG A 755 -19.47 -37.16 15.09
CA ARG A 755 -19.88 -37.76 13.81
C ARG A 755 -18.73 -38.00 12.82
N GLN A 756 -17.49 -37.61 13.16
CA GLN A 756 -16.31 -37.73 12.30
C GLN A 756 -15.75 -39.16 12.13
N GLN A 757 -16.38 -40.21 12.67
CA GLN A 757 -15.93 -41.59 12.45
C GLN A 757 -16.62 -42.33 11.29
N GLN A 758 -17.68 -41.80 10.67
CA GLN A 758 -18.28 -42.42 9.49
C GLN A 758 -18.73 -41.36 8.48
N GLN A 759 -17.96 -41.27 7.39
CA GLN A 759 -18.05 -40.35 6.24
C GLN A 759 -17.51 -38.92 6.45
N PRO A 760 -16.58 -38.44 5.60
CA PRO A 760 -15.96 -37.13 5.75
C PRO A 760 -16.91 -36.05 5.21
N SER A 761 -17.84 -35.57 6.03
CA SER A 761 -18.39 -34.23 5.83
C SER A 761 -17.37 -33.22 6.36
N ILE A 762 -16.45 -32.89 5.45
CA ILE A 762 -15.39 -31.89 5.60
C ILE A 762 -16.01 -30.55 6.05
N HIS A 763 -15.44 -29.90 7.07
CA HIS A 763 -15.84 -28.56 7.55
C HIS A 763 -15.96 -27.59 6.35
N PRO A 764 -16.90 -26.63 6.32
CA PRO A 764 -17.06 -25.70 5.18
C PRO A 764 -15.75 -25.01 4.75
N PHE A 765 -14.88 -24.69 5.72
CA PHE A 765 -13.51 -24.17 5.51
C PHE A 765 -12.61 -25.10 4.68
N MET A 766 -12.76 -26.41 4.82
CA MET A 766 -11.86 -27.42 4.27
C MET A 766 -12.31 -27.93 2.89
N LYS A 767 -13.50 -27.51 2.41
CA LYS A 767 -13.99 -27.86 1.08
C LYS A 767 -13.21 -27.15 -0.03
N TYR A 768 -12.51 -26.06 0.30
CA TYR A 768 -11.75 -25.26 -0.66
C TYR A 768 -10.25 -25.60 -0.70
N VAL A 769 -9.62 -25.91 0.44
CA VAL A 769 -8.21 -26.35 0.50
C VAL A 769 -7.98 -27.67 -0.25
N ARG A 770 -9.00 -28.54 -0.34
CA ARG A 770 -8.92 -29.78 -1.14
C ARG A 770 -9.35 -29.64 -2.60
N SER A 771 -10.14 -28.63 -2.96
CA SER A 771 -10.69 -28.50 -4.32
C SER A 771 -9.78 -27.74 -5.29
N SER A 772 -8.75 -27.07 -4.79
CA SER A 772 -7.75 -26.32 -5.58
C SER A 772 -6.57 -27.16 -6.09
N SER A 773 -6.57 -28.48 -5.89
CA SER A 773 -5.61 -29.37 -6.56
C SER A 773 -6.02 -29.66 -8.01
N LEU A 774 -5.53 -28.82 -8.93
CA LEU A 774 -5.34 -29.02 -10.38
C LEU A 774 -6.34 -29.91 -11.16
N PRO A 775 -7.12 -29.38 -12.14
CA PRO A 775 -7.68 -30.18 -13.22
C PRO A 775 -6.78 -30.10 -14.48
N GLY A 776 -6.01 -31.15 -14.73
CA GLY A 776 -5.47 -31.46 -16.04
C GLY A 776 -6.23 -32.64 -16.67
N GLY A 777 -6.93 -32.41 -17.79
CA GLY A 777 -7.20 -33.46 -18.79
C GLY A 777 -8.63 -34.03 -18.93
N GLN A 778 -9.51 -33.25 -19.57
CA GLN A 778 -10.51 -33.57 -20.62
C GLN A 778 -11.61 -34.69 -20.52
N PRO A 779 -12.74 -34.52 -21.25
CA PRO A 779 -14.06 -35.06 -20.90
C PRO A 779 -14.48 -36.27 -21.76
N THR A 780 -15.38 -37.14 -21.27
CA THR A 780 -16.61 -37.58 -21.98
C THR A 780 -17.47 -38.61 -21.22
N GLN A 781 -18.78 -38.29 -21.18
CA GLN A 781 -19.99 -39.14 -21.33
C GLN A 781 -20.46 -40.16 -20.28
N LEU A 782 -21.80 -40.17 -20.18
CA LEU A 782 -22.70 -40.97 -19.35
C LEU A 782 -22.58 -42.49 -19.54
N SER A 783 -22.88 -43.20 -18.44
CA SER A 783 -23.68 -44.44 -18.28
C SER A 783 -22.98 -45.61 -17.56
N GLN A 784 -23.66 -46.11 -16.52
CA GLN A 784 -23.37 -47.32 -15.72
C GLN A 784 -23.66 -48.62 -16.50
N PRO A 785 -23.45 -49.85 -15.94
CA PRO A 785 -22.44 -50.36 -15.00
C PRO A 785 -21.82 -51.72 -15.46
N SER A 786 -20.95 -52.31 -14.64
CA SER A 786 -20.75 -53.76 -14.36
C SER A 786 -19.38 -54.42 -14.63
N GLU A 787 -18.99 -55.25 -13.64
CA GLU A 787 -18.09 -56.43 -13.63
C GLU A 787 -16.56 -56.35 -13.38
N MET A 788 -16.20 -56.91 -12.22
CA MET A 788 -15.19 -57.96 -11.91
C MET A 788 -13.68 -57.78 -12.22
N LEU A 789 -12.92 -57.61 -11.11
CA LEU A 789 -11.82 -58.47 -10.57
C LEU A 789 -10.60 -58.83 -11.47
N PRO A 790 -9.48 -59.34 -10.91
CA PRO A 790 -8.38 -58.61 -10.24
C PRO A 790 -7.01 -59.02 -10.86
N TYR A 791 -5.86 -58.54 -10.38
CA TYR A 791 -4.65 -59.38 -10.21
C TYR A 791 -3.56 -58.62 -9.46
N SER A 792 -2.75 -59.42 -8.77
CA SER A 792 -1.99 -59.13 -7.57
C SER A 792 -0.55 -59.65 -7.71
N LEU A 793 0.29 -59.28 -6.73
CA LEU A 793 1.52 -59.97 -6.31
C LEU A 793 2.73 -59.78 -7.27
N THR A 794 4.00 -59.65 -6.86
CA THR A 794 4.65 -59.94 -5.57
C THR A 794 6.09 -59.42 -5.54
N ASN A 795 6.50 -59.01 -4.33
CA ASN A 795 7.83 -59.00 -3.71
C ASN A 795 8.91 -59.95 -4.26
N THR A 796 10.18 -59.50 -4.16
CA THR A 796 11.20 -60.18 -3.32
C THR A 796 12.25 -59.20 -2.77
N ASN A 797 12.54 -59.37 -1.47
CA ASN A 797 13.51 -58.66 -0.62
C ASN A 797 14.85 -59.42 -0.53
N SER A 798 15.96 -58.72 -0.25
CA SER A 798 16.91 -59.06 0.86
C SER A 798 18.16 -58.15 0.93
N PHE A 799 18.29 -57.31 1.99
CA PHE A 799 19.31 -57.30 3.08
C PHE A 799 20.74 -56.79 2.73
N PHE A 800 21.49 -55.92 3.45
CA PHE A 800 21.51 -55.40 4.84
C PHE A 800 22.16 -53.98 4.93
N THR A 801 21.51 -53.07 5.70
CA THR A 801 22.01 -51.98 6.59
C THR A 801 23.23 -51.10 6.24
N THR A 802 23.02 -49.79 6.11
CA THR A 802 23.37 -48.71 7.08
C THR A 802 23.12 -47.32 6.47
N ARG A 803 22.70 -46.36 7.32
CA ARG A 803 22.53 -44.89 7.09
C ARG A 803 21.33 -44.40 6.25
N ASN A 804 20.32 -43.98 7.01
CA ASN A 804 19.47 -42.79 6.85
C ASN A 804 19.70 -41.95 5.57
N HIS A 805 18.86 -42.15 4.56
CA HIS A 805 18.43 -41.08 3.67
C HIS A 805 16.89 -40.99 3.73
N ARG A 806 16.37 -39.92 4.35
CA ARG A 806 14.98 -39.48 4.14
C ARG A 806 14.91 -38.85 2.74
N PRO A 807 13.88 -39.12 1.93
CA PRO A 807 13.69 -38.44 0.65
C PRO A 807 13.43 -36.94 0.89
N ARG A 808 14.03 -36.07 0.07
CA ARG A 808 13.78 -34.62 0.10
C ARG A 808 12.33 -34.32 -0.35
N PRO A 809 11.56 -33.46 0.33
CA PRO A 809 10.23 -33.08 -0.12
C PRO A 809 10.31 -32.19 -1.37
N SER A 810 9.42 -32.40 -2.34
CA SER A 810 9.17 -31.44 -3.42
C SER A 810 8.54 -30.16 -2.85
N LEU A 811 8.67 -29.02 -3.53
CA LEU A 811 8.00 -27.74 -3.18
C LEU A 811 6.49 -27.93 -2.90
N PHE A 812 5.85 -28.84 -3.63
CA PHE A 812 4.46 -29.25 -3.46
C PHE A 812 4.15 -29.83 -2.07
N ASN A 813 5.09 -30.57 -1.45
CA ASN A 813 4.93 -31.12 -0.11
C ASN A 813 5.07 -30.06 0.98
N ILE A 814 5.82 -28.97 0.75
CA ILE A 814 6.07 -27.92 1.76
C ILE A 814 4.87 -26.98 1.90
N GLN A 815 4.18 -26.70 0.80
CA GLN A 815 2.92 -25.97 0.79
C GLN A 815 1.81 -26.80 1.44
N GLN A 816 1.64 -28.07 1.05
CA GLN A 816 0.67 -28.96 1.70
C GLN A 816 0.97 -29.14 3.19
N GLN A 817 2.24 -29.29 3.56
CA GLN A 817 2.63 -29.40 4.97
C GLN A 817 2.33 -28.10 5.75
N PHE A 818 2.51 -26.92 5.15
CA PHE A 818 2.17 -25.65 5.77
C PHE A 818 0.67 -25.46 5.93
N GLU A 819 -0.09 -25.79 4.89
CA GLU A 819 -1.55 -25.77 4.93
C GLU A 819 -2.04 -26.73 6.02
N LEU A 820 -1.47 -27.95 6.09
CA LEU A 820 -1.75 -28.92 7.15
C LEU A 820 -1.36 -28.41 8.54
N GLU A 821 -0.20 -27.80 8.72
CA GLU A 821 0.25 -27.24 10.01
C GLU A 821 -0.61 -26.04 10.44
N CYS A 822 -1.03 -25.19 9.49
CA CYS A 822 -1.99 -24.11 9.76
C CYS A 822 -3.36 -24.67 10.15
N ILE A 823 -3.81 -25.73 9.48
CA ILE A 823 -5.05 -26.44 9.82
C ILE A 823 -4.94 -27.08 11.21
N GLU A 824 -3.87 -27.82 11.50
CA GLU A 824 -3.64 -28.46 12.81
C GLU A 824 -3.54 -27.42 13.93
N MET A 825 -2.94 -26.25 13.67
CA MET A 825 -2.86 -25.14 14.60
C MET A 825 -4.24 -24.53 14.88
N ILE A 826 -5.02 -24.24 13.82
CA ILE A 826 -6.39 -23.71 13.94
C ILE A 826 -7.33 -24.75 14.59
N GLU A 827 -7.10 -26.03 14.36
CA GLU A 827 -7.85 -27.13 14.96
C GLU A 827 -7.34 -27.51 16.36
N SER A 828 -6.24 -26.91 16.83
CA SER A 828 -5.64 -27.25 18.11
C SER A 828 -6.57 -26.89 19.27
N GLU A 829 -6.65 -27.78 20.26
CA GLU A 829 -7.42 -27.55 21.49
C GLU A 829 -6.98 -26.25 22.18
N THR A 830 -5.70 -25.91 22.10
CA THR A 830 -5.13 -24.68 22.64
C THR A 830 -5.66 -23.43 21.92
N PHE A 831 -5.68 -23.40 20.57
CA PHE A 831 -6.27 -22.27 19.84
C PHE A 831 -7.75 -22.13 20.16
N GLN A 832 -8.48 -23.24 20.22
CA GLN A 832 -9.90 -23.23 20.57
C GLN A 832 -10.12 -22.67 21.98
N GLN A 833 -9.26 -23.00 22.95
CA GLN A 833 -9.31 -22.44 24.30
C GLN A 833 -9.00 -20.94 24.32
N VAL A 834 -7.98 -20.48 23.59
CA VAL A 834 -7.61 -19.06 23.47
C VAL A 834 -8.73 -18.26 22.81
N LEU A 835 -9.23 -18.74 21.66
CA LEU A 835 -10.34 -18.13 20.93
C LEU A 835 -11.61 -18.06 21.80
N THR A 836 -11.95 -19.16 22.49
CA THR A 836 -13.08 -19.21 23.42
C THR A 836 -12.90 -18.20 24.55
N HIS A 837 -11.69 -18.06 25.10
CA HIS A 837 -11.40 -17.08 26.14
C HIS A 837 -11.57 -15.64 25.64
N VAL A 838 -11.00 -15.30 24.48
CA VAL A 838 -11.10 -13.96 23.87
C VAL A 838 -12.55 -13.60 23.54
N ILE A 839 -13.30 -14.55 22.97
CA ILE A 839 -14.74 -14.40 22.74
C ILE A 839 -15.46 -14.11 24.06
N ASN A 840 -15.23 -14.93 25.10
CA ASN A 840 -15.90 -14.77 26.39
C ASN A 840 -15.62 -13.41 27.03
N GLN A 841 -14.40 -12.90 26.92
CA GLN A 841 -14.04 -11.57 27.41
C GLN A 841 -14.69 -10.44 26.59
N SER A 842 -14.75 -10.58 25.27
CA SER A 842 -15.44 -9.62 24.39
C SER A 842 -16.93 -9.53 24.75
N PHE A 843 -17.55 -10.68 25.00
CA PHE A 843 -18.91 -10.74 25.53
C PHE A 843 -19.04 -10.07 26.90
N SER A 844 -18.11 -10.33 27.83
CA SER A 844 -18.07 -9.67 29.13
C SER A 844 -18.05 -8.15 29.02
N SER A 845 -17.19 -7.62 28.15
CA SER A 845 -17.09 -6.16 27.93
C SER A 845 -18.38 -5.57 27.37
N ILE A 846 -19.08 -6.29 26.50
CA ILE A 846 -20.37 -5.84 25.95
C ILE A 846 -21.46 -5.92 27.01
N TYR A 847 -21.42 -6.89 27.92
CA TYR A 847 -22.34 -6.94 29.06
C TYR A 847 -22.12 -5.77 30.03
N ASP A 848 -20.87 -5.40 30.33
CA ASP A 848 -20.57 -4.27 31.21
C ASP A 848 -21.12 -2.95 30.63
N GLU A 849 -20.98 -2.77 29.31
CA GLU A 849 -21.55 -1.62 28.61
C GLU A 849 -23.09 -1.67 28.59
N PHE A 850 -23.66 -2.87 28.38
CA PHE A 850 -25.10 -3.10 28.46
C PHE A 850 -25.66 -2.79 29.86
N ALA A 851 -24.95 -3.20 30.91
CA ALA A 851 -25.29 -2.88 32.30
C ALA A 851 -25.28 -1.36 32.55
N SER A 852 -24.23 -0.68 32.06
CA SER A 852 -24.09 0.78 32.14
C SER A 852 -25.22 1.52 31.43
N GLU A 853 -25.65 1.08 30.25
CA GLU A 853 -26.75 1.69 29.52
C GLU A 853 -28.12 1.40 30.15
N ILE A 854 -28.34 0.18 30.68
CA ILE A 854 -29.56 -0.15 31.43
C ILE A 854 -29.68 0.71 32.69
N ALA A 855 -28.57 0.95 33.40
CA ALA A 855 -28.55 1.79 34.59
C ALA A 855 -29.06 3.22 34.30
N LYS A 856 -28.94 3.70 33.05
CA LYS A 856 -29.43 5.02 32.61
C LYS A 856 -30.95 5.07 32.37
N ILE A 857 -31.63 3.93 32.31
CA ILE A 857 -33.09 3.83 32.02
C ILE A 857 -33.95 4.11 33.28
N LYS A 858 -33.34 4.26 34.47
CA LYS A 858 -34.02 4.71 35.70
C LYS A 858 -33.27 5.83 36.42
N PRO A 859 -33.96 6.93 36.74
CA PRO A 859 -33.85 7.47 38.11
C PRO A 859 -35.21 7.96 38.68
N LEU A 860 -35.31 7.98 40.03
CA LEU A 860 -36.43 8.37 40.95
C LEU A 860 -37.19 7.16 41.52
N SER A 861 -37.25 6.85 42.82
CA SER A 861 -36.77 7.46 44.07
C SER A 861 -36.85 6.38 45.16
N VAL A 862 -35.86 6.17 46.04
CA VAL A 862 -36.12 5.65 47.41
C VAL A 862 -35.02 6.11 48.38
N ASN A 863 -35.47 6.70 49.49
CA ASN A 863 -34.70 6.99 50.70
C ASN A 863 -34.46 5.72 51.55
N SER A 864 -33.37 5.77 52.33
CA SER A 864 -33.01 4.96 53.51
C SER A 864 -32.48 3.52 53.32
N ASP A 865 -31.18 3.41 53.56
CA ASP A 865 -30.48 2.42 54.38
C ASP A 865 -30.59 0.91 54.03
N GLN A 866 -30.28 0.57 52.78
CA GLN A 866 -29.63 -0.70 52.41
C GLN A 866 -28.86 -0.53 51.09
N ASN A 867 -27.79 -1.33 50.90
CA ASN A 867 -26.75 -1.16 49.88
C ASN A 867 -27.30 -0.91 48.47
N ILE A 868 -27.19 0.34 48.01
CA ILE A 868 -27.79 0.87 46.77
C ILE A 868 -27.23 0.19 45.50
N THR A 869 -26.02 -0.35 45.56
CA THR A 869 -25.35 -1.02 44.45
C THR A 869 -26.03 -2.34 44.05
N ASP A 870 -26.54 -3.11 45.02
CA ASP A 870 -27.21 -4.40 44.74
C ASP A 870 -28.64 -4.22 44.22
N GLN A 871 -29.31 -3.11 44.56
CA GLN A 871 -30.67 -2.79 44.08
C GLN A 871 -30.69 -2.03 42.75
N LEU A 872 -29.63 -1.29 42.40
CA LEU A 872 -29.51 -0.60 41.11
C LEU A 872 -29.12 -1.53 39.95
N LEU A 873 -28.50 -2.67 40.23
CA LEU A 873 -28.07 -3.63 39.21
C LEU A 873 -29.18 -4.55 38.68
N ASN A 874 -30.36 -4.58 39.31
CA ASN A 874 -31.46 -5.46 38.91
C ASN A 874 -32.81 -4.76 38.61
N PRO A 875 -32.84 -3.75 37.72
CA PRO A 875 -34.12 -3.22 37.23
C PRO A 875 -34.75 -4.26 36.29
N GLN A 876 -35.71 -5.02 36.80
CA GLN A 876 -36.57 -5.84 35.95
C GLN A 876 -37.31 -4.94 34.95
N LEU A 877 -37.06 -5.14 33.66
CA LEU A 877 -37.64 -4.38 32.56
C LEU A 877 -38.28 -5.35 31.55
N PRO A 878 -39.38 -4.96 30.89
CA PRO A 878 -39.91 -5.76 29.79
C PRO A 878 -38.86 -5.91 28.70
N LEU A 879 -38.72 -7.10 28.12
CA LEU A 879 -37.77 -7.37 27.02
C LEU A 879 -37.85 -6.33 25.89
N ALA A 880 -39.05 -5.81 25.58
CA ALA A 880 -39.23 -4.77 24.58
C ALA A 880 -38.43 -3.47 24.85
N LYS A 881 -38.14 -3.14 26.11
CA LYS A 881 -37.34 -1.96 26.49
C LYS A 881 -35.83 -2.18 26.32
N LEU A 882 -35.38 -3.41 26.14
CA LEU A 882 -33.96 -3.74 25.92
C LEU A 882 -33.56 -3.61 24.44
N ILE A 883 -34.52 -3.71 23.52
CA ILE A 883 -34.26 -3.66 22.07
C ILE A 883 -33.55 -2.36 21.63
N PRO A 884 -33.98 -1.15 22.05
CA PRO A 884 -33.28 0.09 21.69
C PRO A 884 -31.88 0.20 22.32
N VAL A 885 -31.66 -0.45 23.46
CA VAL A 885 -30.36 -0.47 24.16
C VAL A 885 -29.36 -1.27 23.33
N CYS A 886 -29.77 -2.45 22.83
CA CYS A 886 -28.96 -3.28 21.96
C CYS A 886 -28.57 -2.54 20.65
N ASP A 887 -29.52 -1.84 20.01
CA ASP A 887 -29.25 -1.04 18.80
C ASP A 887 -28.26 0.09 19.06
N LYS A 888 -28.44 0.81 20.18
CA LYS A 888 -27.57 1.93 20.57
C LYS A 888 -26.13 1.49 20.84
N ILE A 889 -25.95 0.39 21.57
CA ILE A 889 -24.61 -0.15 21.87
C ILE A 889 -23.91 -0.56 20.58
N TYR A 890 -24.60 -1.30 19.70
CA TYR A 890 -24.06 -1.65 18.39
C TYR A 890 -23.63 -0.41 17.59
N LYS A 891 -24.49 0.61 17.48
CA LYS A 891 -24.19 1.86 16.76
C LYS A 891 -23.02 2.64 17.35
N LYS A 892 -22.87 2.63 18.68
CA LYS A 892 -21.73 3.25 19.38
C LYS A 892 -20.42 2.61 18.96
N PHE A 893 -20.37 1.27 18.87
CA PHE A 893 -19.19 0.55 18.44
C PHE A 893 -18.96 0.61 16.92
N SER A 894 -20.02 0.62 16.09
CA SER A 894 -19.88 0.62 14.62
C SER A 894 -19.48 1.99 14.06
N ASN A 895 -19.99 3.09 14.62
CA ASN A 895 -19.86 4.43 14.03
C ASN A 895 -18.70 5.25 14.63
N ASN A 896 -18.05 4.76 15.69
CA ASN A 896 -16.94 5.44 16.33
C ASN A 896 -15.66 4.63 16.13
N GLN A 897 -14.92 4.99 15.09
CA GLN A 897 -13.69 4.32 14.66
C GLN A 897 -12.62 4.30 15.76
N GLU A 898 -12.57 5.32 16.62
CA GLU A 898 -11.63 5.41 17.75
C GLU A 898 -11.99 4.40 18.86
N GLN A 899 -13.28 4.29 19.21
CA GLN A 899 -13.77 3.30 20.18
C GLN A 899 -13.57 1.87 19.67
N LEU A 900 -13.77 1.67 18.37
CA LEU A 900 -13.55 0.42 17.68
C LEU A 900 -12.06 0.02 17.76
N ILE A 901 -11.14 0.94 17.43
CA ILE A 901 -9.69 0.73 17.56
C ILE A 901 -9.28 0.44 19.01
N ILE A 902 -9.80 1.18 19.99
CA ILE A 902 -9.50 0.95 21.42
C ILE A 902 -10.00 -0.44 21.85
N HIS A 903 -11.21 -0.82 21.46
CA HIS A 903 -11.76 -2.15 21.72
C HIS A 903 -10.88 -3.24 21.10
N PHE A 904 -10.42 -3.05 19.86
CA PHE A 904 -9.50 -3.96 19.18
C PHE A 904 -8.16 -4.09 19.87
N GLN A 905 -7.53 -2.97 20.20
CA GLN A 905 -6.26 -2.95 20.94
C GLN A 905 -6.37 -3.69 22.27
N ASN A 906 -7.50 -3.56 22.96
CA ASN A 906 -7.74 -4.28 24.22
C ASN A 906 -7.94 -5.79 24.05
N LEU A 907 -8.47 -6.24 22.91
CA LEU A 907 -8.62 -7.66 22.59
C LEU A 907 -7.32 -8.28 22.06
N SER A 908 -6.55 -7.55 21.24
CA SER A 908 -5.29 -8.03 20.67
C SER A 908 -4.14 -8.02 21.67
N CYS A 909 -4.13 -7.09 22.63
CA CYS A 909 -3.10 -7.04 23.68
C CYS A 909 -3.31 -8.08 24.80
N ARG A 910 -4.23 -9.04 24.62
CA ARG A 910 -4.45 -10.09 25.61
C ARG A 910 -3.28 -11.06 25.61
N LYS A 911 -2.80 -11.32 26.81
CA LYS A 911 -1.59 -12.12 27.06
C LYS A 911 -1.70 -13.51 26.44
N GLU A 912 -2.87 -14.14 26.48
CA GLU A 912 -3.11 -15.47 25.93
C GLU A 912 -2.98 -15.51 24.41
N LEU A 913 -3.51 -14.50 23.71
CA LEU A 913 -3.42 -14.39 22.26
C LEU A 913 -2.00 -14.04 21.83
N HIS A 914 -1.35 -13.13 22.55
CA HIS A 914 0.05 -12.77 22.37
C HIS A 914 0.99 -13.95 22.62
N ASP A 915 0.79 -14.70 23.69
CA ASP A 915 1.62 -15.86 24.04
C ASP A 915 1.41 -17.00 23.03
N TYR A 916 0.19 -17.16 22.51
CA TYR A 916 -0.10 -18.15 21.47
C TYR A 916 0.45 -17.74 20.10
N SER A 917 0.33 -16.47 19.70
CA SER A 917 0.92 -15.96 18.45
C SER A 917 2.44 -16.01 18.48
N GLN A 918 3.04 -15.67 19.63
CA GLN A 918 4.47 -15.85 19.89
C GLN A 918 4.87 -17.33 19.85
N TYR A 919 4.07 -18.24 20.42
CA TYR A 919 4.31 -19.68 20.33
C TYR A 919 4.25 -20.20 18.89
N ALA A 920 3.25 -19.79 18.11
CA ALA A 920 3.15 -20.15 16.69
C ALA A 920 4.36 -19.64 15.92
N TYR A 921 4.75 -18.38 16.13
CA TYR A 921 5.99 -17.82 15.59
C TYR A 921 7.20 -18.68 15.98
N ASP A 922 7.36 -19.04 17.26
CA ASP A 922 8.47 -19.85 17.77
C ASP A 922 8.48 -21.27 17.17
N LEU A 923 7.31 -21.87 16.96
CA LEU A 923 7.12 -23.18 16.34
C LEU A 923 7.58 -23.18 14.87
N PHE A 924 7.15 -22.18 14.09
CA PHE A 924 7.49 -22.07 12.67
C PHE A 924 8.90 -21.51 12.43
N SER A 925 9.49 -20.83 13.42
CA SER A 925 10.83 -20.24 13.34
C SER A 925 11.98 -21.21 13.64
N ASN A 926 11.72 -22.33 14.33
CA ASN A 926 12.74 -23.26 14.80
C ASN A 926 12.55 -24.68 14.23
N GLU A 927 13.02 -24.93 13.00
CA GLU A 927 13.00 -26.29 12.42
C GLU A 927 13.98 -27.29 13.08
N THR A 928 14.89 -26.84 13.95
CA THR A 928 15.99 -27.70 14.46
C THR A 928 15.79 -28.31 15.84
N ASP A 929 14.70 -28.03 16.56
CA ASP A 929 14.57 -28.53 17.92
C ASP A 929 13.18 -29.12 18.22
N GLN A 930 13.01 -30.40 17.89
CA GLN A 930 11.89 -31.23 18.35
C GLN A 930 11.80 -31.31 19.90
N SER A 931 12.76 -30.75 20.65
CA SER A 931 12.69 -30.67 22.12
C SER A 931 11.77 -29.55 22.63
N LEU A 932 11.57 -28.47 21.87
CA LEU A 932 10.68 -27.35 22.24
C LEU A 932 9.20 -27.76 22.28
N SER A 933 8.81 -28.76 21.50
CA SER A 933 7.44 -29.30 21.50
C SER A 933 7.06 -29.99 22.82
N ARG A 934 8.02 -30.39 23.68
CA ARG A 934 7.71 -31.03 24.97
C ARG A 934 7.82 -30.08 26.16
N THR A 935 8.59 -29.01 26.05
CA THR A 935 8.76 -28.03 27.15
C THR A 935 7.69 -26.93 27.12
N ALA A 936 7.21 -26.53 25.93
CA ALA A 936 6.20 -25.48 25.80
C ALA A 936 4.79 -25.90 26.27
N TYR A 937 4.42 -27.18 26.19
CA TYR A 937 3.17 -27.70 26.76
C TYR A 937 3.07 -27.53 28.28
N SER A 938 4.20 -27.27 28.98
CA SER A 938 4.24 -27.03 30.42
C SER A 938 4.21 -25.55 30.83
N LEU A 939 4.26 -24.61 29.87
CA LEU A 939 4.38 -23.17 30.14
C LEU A 939 3.14 -22.35 29.81
N LEU A 940 2.14 -22.91 29.12
CA LEU A 940 0.79 -22.35 29.13
C LEU A 940 0.17 -22.69 30.49
N PRO A 941 -0.34 -21.72 31.26
CA PRO A 941 -0.94 -22.01 32.55
C PRO A 941 -2.11 -22.97 32.31
N THR A 942 -1.99 -24.18 32.85
CA THR A 942 -3.13 -25.07 33.05
C THR A 942 -4.18 -24.26 33.79
N LEU A 943 -5.23 -23.83 33.06
CA LEU A 943 -6.41 -23.22 33.64
C LEU A 943 -6.88 -24.13 34.79
N PRO A 944 -6.96 -23.64 36.04
CA PRO A 944 -7.42 -24.47 37.13
C PRO A 944 -8.88 -24.83 36.84
N SER A 945 -9.14 -26.13 36.69
CA SER A 945 -10.50 -26.68 36.70
C SER A 945 -11.18 -26.27 37.99
N THR A 946 -12.25 -25.49 37.90
CA THR A 946 -13.10 -25.13 39.02
C THR A 946 -13.76 -26.38 39.61
N THR A 947 -13.26 -26.86 40.75
CA THR A 947 -14.01 -27.70 41.68
C THR A 947 -13.90 -27.13 43.08
N ALA A 948 -15.07 -26.98 43.72
CA ALA A 948 -15.32 -26.37 45.01
C ALA A 948 -14.42 -26.88 46.17
N GLY A 949 -14.10 -25.99 47.11
CA GLY A 949 -13.52 -26.39 48.41
C GLY A 949 -12.92 -25.24 49.22
N HIS A 950 -13.46 -25.00 50.40
CA HIS A 950 -13.10 -24.01 51.41
C HIS A 950 -11.62 -23.96 51.88
N ASN A 951 -11.22 -22.73 52.25
CA ASN A 951 -10.35 -22.32 53.38
C ASN A 951 -8.81 -22.21 53.26
N ASN A 952 -8.37 -20.99 53.67
CA ASN A 952 -7.16 -20.58 54.41
C ASN A 952 -5.91 -20.02 53.65
N HIS A 953 -5.76 -18.70 53.79
CA HIS A 953 -4.58 -17.80 53.69
C HIS A 953 -3.29 -18.26 54.42
N PRO A 954 -2.13 -17.54 54.40
CA PRO A 954 -1.77 -16.25 53.73
C PRO A 954 -0.39 -16.22 53.01
N GLY A 955 -0.11 -15.16 52.22
CA GLY A 955 1.27 -14.74 51.91
C GLY A 955 1.49 -13.78 50.74
N SER A 956 1.71 -12.50 51.06
CA SER A 956 2.32 -11.40 50.28
C SER A 956 1.49 -10.65 49.20
N ASN A 957 1.13 -9.42 49.59
CA ASN A 957 0.44 -8.37 48.83
C ASN A 957 1.35 -7.70 47.78
N PHE A 958 0.82 -7.43 46.59
CA PHE A 958 1.27 -6.36 45.71
C PHE A 958 0.11 -5.36 45.57
N ASP A 959 0.28 -4.16 46.12
CA ASP A 959 -0.77 -3.15 46.25
C ASP A 959 -0.86 -2.29 44.98
N LEU A 960 -1.81 -2.68 44.11
CA LEU A 960 -2.14 -2.02 42.83
C LEU A 960 -2.66 -0.58 43.03
N THR A 961 -3.06 -0.22 44.25
CA THR A 961 -3.73 1.05 44.55
C THR A 961 -2.76 2.23 44.52
N SER A 962 -1.47 2.02 44.84
CA SER A 962 -0.46 3.09 44.78
C SER A 962 -0.05 3.47 43.35
N LEU A 963 -0.15 2.52 42.41
CA LEU A 963 0.20 2.75 41.00
C LEU A 963 -0.87 3.60 40.30
N ILE A 964 -2.14 3.38 40.65
CA ILE A 964 -3.27 4.11 40.06
C ILE A 964 -3.26 5.59 40.51
N GLN A 965 -2.80 5.87 41.72
CA GLN A 965 -2.74 7.26 42.23
C GLN A 965 -1.63 8.11 41.61
N SER A 966 -0.53 7.52 41.11
CA SER A 966 0.52 8.26 40.40
C SER A 966 0.23 8.51 38.91
N LEU A 967 -0.69 7.75 38.32
CA LEU A 967 -1.09 7.91 36.91
C LEU A 967 -2.26 8.89 36.72
N THR A 968 -2.84 9.39 37.82
CA THR A 968 -3.97 10.35 37.78
C THR A 968 -3.55 11.77 38.23
N GLN A 969 -2.24 12.03 38.42
CA GLN A 969 -1.63 13.36 38.43
C GLN A 969 -0.85 13.55 37.13
#